data_AF-A0A0V1G2T6-F1
#
_entry.id   AF-A0A0V1G2T6-F1
#
_cell.length_a   1.000
_cell.length_b   1.000
_cell.length_c   1.000
_cell.angle_alpha   90.00
_cell.angle_beta   90.00
_cell.angle_gamma   90.00
#
_symmetry.space_group_name_H-M   'P 1'
#
loop_
_entity.id
_entity.type
_entity.pdbx_description
1 polymer ?
#
loop_
_entity_poly.entity_id
_entity_poly.type
_entity_poly.pdbx_seq_one_letter_code
_entity_poly.pdbx_strand_id
1 'polypeptide(L)'
;MFPMIMNFLRTNYLIAFGPNVYGIRSPSTETGFTKYNENALERFGNLSCWWLHFSYALIKYISPIWICHLLRYIPEYDFQTVSKYFFSAVSICSFVYVSRYFGRRFNAKYVQFAEHLSHCYFTISSDNSECHQLLQQYEYDFTHFPTEYTWKDLFDGEKVKQRRFLESEPLLQNGSSLNTRFTAVLSWLLANTIGIRLLYPASMSWFHSSVQFHLRQGRLQLFDEFHGIRYKIRDKDGEDIDCMLFDRRDSKSFSNGNILVITCEGNAGFYEIGLPRCPLEAKFSVLAWNHPGFGSSTGMPWPKNEQNAIDVVIQFALSKGFKEEDIFIYAWSIGAYPATWAAMNYPNMRGLFLDATFDDILPLALSIFPSSLSALVKCTVRRYMNLNVAEQLKQYDGPVTFVRRFRDEILSTNHSSLNEQMRSIRTNFLINIFLKHRYPSVFKDDIALEWLSYTPTERAINFAQLEDAAAKVFSSTSATEFVKNDQRMATLTRDELLSVAYYLFNQHVIDIDSVHCTPLPHTFLFFSVLSFHSDMLFVNVLYMKTLKFLLYIYTNNKMLNLVKASANFTPPTNEKTLYFHDHAQRRLCLLHVGSNHFRGVMHTAGSNKTFNFELPSSEMISLLKISPNCKAVAYEQSQNIIKFVSFGERQQSFLVSDLDSSGASKILGFEWLKSGDILIVSYCEISIYQFVEQKHCLRRLRSVRICTNAYVYSPDWNLLVTWTHGRSTTFTVFRIKNSAVLQKFSKFEVEHVCNVAKSQPLMERQVIVTEIYNNLYIGVLLTNLMLYSSGCVQVQLYPVQKTPQSRLSSSVLTAKLTDILVVNKVGKFAVHVVDNLLLMHQQQLQATFVFDLSSDCFSIKDGIKYHFPLFQVKLQPPILSTSPFSSLSLSLSHFDNCPNWIFYQPDIIVDPKLGSCLWRLEFNFQYAESFISSKTKLIAFLIRRNNAGDVVQKLLLRWLRQRALNIQELRDIFDRINFVISPKNNDEKTDKTQLTQNATIEKIFQPLSTLKETDKLWLAKVLLQYVQSLLNFDITVDAEVWKLLVVLLAEANEFQLLQEMLYQRVFPDLKPLALALVSFAAKNESCFHLALHILMHRKNSAIEVCEILLEQKDIISALKYARHLDALDPVIALKLIEAAKKSNNPLMFYSVFQFFEKDSNFSKQLQAASPKEWDTFQAYYEKLRNHGAAVQIITETRILLLVHYILITFMTHYNQYSERQI
;
A
#
# COMPACT_ATOMS: atom_id res chain seq x y z
N MET A 1 -67.53 -8.86 3.80
CA MET A 1 -67.54 -7.75 2.83
C MET A 1 -66.88 -6.48 3.40
N PHE A 2 -67.31 -5.98 4.58
CA PHE A 2 -66.74 -4.77 5.21
C PHE A 2 -65.20 -4.78 5.44
N PRO A 3 -64.57 -5.88 5.93
CA PRO A 3 -63.11 -5.91 6.12
C PRO A 3 -62.32 -5.84 4.80
N MET A 4 -62.88 -6.41 3.73
CA MET A 4 -62.26 -6.44 2.40
C MET A 4 -62.31 -5.04 1.75
N ILE A 5 -63.42 -4.32 1.90
CA ILE A 5 -63.56 -2.92 1.44
C ILE A 5 -62.60 -2.02 2.23
N MET A 6 -62.51 -2.19 3.55
CA MET A 6 -61.59 -1.41 4.38
C MET A 6 -60.12 -1.67 4.04
N ASN A 7 -59.72 -2.93 3.81
CA ASN A 7 -58.36 -3.23 3.37
C ASN A 7 -58.06 -2.62 1.99
N PHE A 8 -59.01 -2.70 1.05
CA PHE A 8 -58.87 -2.06 -0.25
C PHE A 8 -58.69 -0.54 -0.14
N LEU A 9 -59.49 0.15 0.66
CA LEU A 9 -59.35 1.59 0.89
C LEU A 9 -58.01 1.95 1.54
N ARG A 10 -57.55 1.16 2.51
CA ARG A 10 -56.27 1.36 3.21
C ARG A 10 -55.06 1.17 2.29
N THR A 11 -55.03 0.10 1.50
CA THR A 11 -53.97 -0.13 0.52
C THR A 11 -53.92 1.00 -0.49
N ASN A 12 -55.07 1.46 -1.00
CA ASN A 12 -55.11 2.58 -1.94
C ASN A 12 -54.67 3.92 -1.30
N TYR A 13 -54.98 4.13 -0.02
CA TYR A 13 -54.44 5.27 0.73
C TYR A 13 -52.91 5.21 0.83
N LEU A 14 -52.33 4.05 1.14
CA LEU A 14 -50.88 3.86 1.18
C LEU A 14 -50.23 4.00 -0.21
N ILE A 15 -50.91 3.61 -1.28
CA ILE A 15 -50.43 3.83 -2.65
C ILE A 15 -50.30 5.34 -2.95
N ALA A 16 -51.27 6.16 -2.52
CA ALA A 16 -51.23 7.61 -2.74
C ALA A 16 -50.24 8.33 -1.80
N PHE A 17 -50.32 8.05 -0.49
CA PHE A 17 -49.69 8.84 0.57
C PHE A 17 -48.63 8.08 1.38
N GLY A 18 -48.49 6.78 1.17
CA GLY A 18 -47.58 5.91 1.93
C GLY A 18 -46.09 6.13 1.61
N PRO A 19 -45.21 5.41 2.31
CA PRO A 19 -43.77 5.64 2.31
C PRO A 19 -43.11 5.34 0.96
N ASN A 20 -41.97 5.96 0.70
CA ASN A 20 -41.11 5.56 -0.41
C ASN A 20 -40.41 4.23 -0.08
N VAL A 21 -40.24 3.38 -1.09
CA VAL A 21 -39.47 2.14 -1.01
C VAL A 21 -38.15 2.35 -1.73
N TYR A 22 -37.06 1.88 -1.12
CA TYR A 22 -35.69 2.04 -1.61
C TYR A 22 -35.06 0.72 -2.03
N GLY A 23 -35.42 -0.38 -1.36
CA GLY A 23 -34.90 -1.71 -1.66
C GLY A 23 -35.88 -2.81 -1.29
N ILE A 24 -35.77 -3.95 -1.97
CA ILE A 24 -36.57 -5.15 -1.73
C ILE A 24 -35.62 -6.35 -1.72
N ARG A 25 -35.68 -7.15 -0.66
CA ARG A 25 -34.89 -8.37 -0.48
C ARG A 25 -35.37 -9.44 -1.45
N SER A 26 -34.44 -10.05 -2.17
CA SER A 26 -34.76 -11.12 -3.11
C SER A 26 -35.12 -12.42 -2.35
N PRO A 27 -36.08 -13.22 -2.84
CA PRO A 27 -36.54 -14.44 -2.14
C PRO A 27 -35.51 -15.58 -2.09
N SER A 28 -34.43 -15.54 -2.88
CA SER A 28 -33.30 -16.47 -2.72
C SER A 28 -32.40 -16.03 -1.58
N THR A 29 -32.14 -16.92 -0.62
CA THR A 29 -31.32 -16.72 0.59
C THR A 29 -29.87 -16.29 0.32
N GLU A 30 -29.41 -16.35 -0.93
CA GLU A 30 -28.05 -15.99 -1.36
C GLU A 30 -27.94 -14.60 -2.01
N THR A 31 -29.05 -13.90 -2.24
CA THR A 31 -29.06 -12.62 -2.97
C THR A 31 -29.54 -11.47 -2.08
N GLY A 32 -28.71 -10.44 -1.96
CA GLY A 32 -28.94 -9.24 -1.15
C GLY A 32 -30.14 -8.38 -1.56
N PHE A 33 -30.18 -7.14 -1.05
CA PHE A 33 -31.25 -6.19 -1.38
C PHE A 33 -31.14 -5.72 -2.83
N THR A 34 -32.23 -5.87 -3.59
CA THR A 34 -32.34 -5.28 -4.93
C THR A 34 -32.91 -3.87 -4.82
N LYS A 35 -32.31 -2.91 -5.53
CA LYS A 35 -32.80 -1.53 -5.56
C LYS A 35 -34.24 -1.50 -6.12
N TYR A 36 -35.12 -0.77 -5.45
CA TYR A 36 -36.47 -0.53 -5.95
C TYR A 36 -36.44 0.41 -7.15
N ASN A 37 -37.04 -0.02 -8.26
CA ASN A 37 -37.11 0.76 -9.50
C ASN A 37 -38.50 1.42 -9.59
N GLU A 38 -38.53 2.72 -9.33
CA GLU A 38 -39.67 3.59 -9.59
C GLU A 38 -39.86 3.82 -11.10
N ASN A 39 -41.11 3.86 -11.56
CA ASN A 39 -41.41 4.27 -12.94
C ASN A 39 -41.39 5.80 -13.07
N ALA A 40 -41.44 6.30 -14.31
CA ALA A 40 -41.33 7.74 -14.58
C ALA A 40 -42.40 8.58 -13.86
N LEU A 41 -43.63 8.06 -13.75
CA LEU A 41 -44.75 8.76 -13.13
C LEU A 41 -44.60 8.82 -11.60
N GLU A 42 -44.19 7.70 -10.97
CA GLU A 42 -43.85 7.66 -9.55
C GLU A 42 -42.67 8.57 -9.23
N ARG A 43 -41.61 8.53 -10.05
CA ARG A 43 -40.42 9.38 -9.87
C ARG A 43 -40.76 10.87 -9.94
N PHE A 44 -41.60 11.27 -10.90
CA PHE A 44 -42.10 12.64 -10.98
C PHE A 44 -42.90 13.03 -9.73
N GLY A 45 -43.80 12.16 -9.26
CA GLY A 45 -44.57 12.37 -8.04
C GLY A 45 -43.67 12.52 -6.80
N ASN A 46 -42.70 11.61 -6.62
CA ASN A 46 -41.74 11.60 -5.51
C ASN A 46 -40.87 12.87 -5.51
N LEU A 47 -40.32 13.26 -6.67
CA LEU A 47 -39.52 14.47 -6.81
C LEU A 47 -40.34 15.73 -6.53
N SER A 48 -41.57 15.78 -7.01
CA SER A 48 -42.46 16.92 -6.79
C SER A 48 -42.89 17.04 -5.33
N CYS A 49 -43.18 15.91 -4.66
CA CYS A 49 -43.40 15.88 -3.21
C CYS A 49 -42.18 16.43 -2.47
N TRP A 50 -40.97 16.02 -2.84
CA TRP A 50 -39.76 16.54 -2.21
C TRP A 50 -39.63 18.07 -2.34
N TRP A 51 -39.86 18.62 -3.54
CA TRP A 51 -39.87 20.07 -3.76
C TRP A 51 -40.93 20.79 -2.94
N LEU A 52 -42.14 20.24 -2.83
CA LEU A 52 -43.20 20.82 -1.99
C LEU A 52 -42.78 20.89 -0.50
N HIS A 53 -42.17 19.82 0.03
CA HIS A 53 -41.67 19.80 1.40
C HIS A 53 -40.49 20.76 1.60
N PHE A 54 -39.58 20.84 0.63
CA PHE A 54 -38.47 21.79 0.65
C PHE A 54 -38.97 23.23 0.63
N SER A 55 -39.92 23.57 -0.24
CA SER A 55 -40.55 24.89 -0.31
C SER A 55 -41.26 25.23 0.99
N TYR A 56 -42.00 24.30 1.60
CA TYR A 56 -42.64 24.50 2.90
C TYR A 56 -41.61 24.79 4.01
N ALA A 57 -40.53 24.00 4.07
CA ALA A 57 -39.44 24.22 5.03
C ALA A 57 -38.76 25.58 4.82
N LEU A 58 -38.46 25.94 3.57
CA LEU A 58 -37.86 27.22 3.21
C LEU A 58 -38.77 28.39 3.61
N ILE A 59 -40.07 28.29 3.33
CA ILE A 59 -41.07 29.29 3.75
C ILE A 59 -41.06 29.43 5.26
N LYS A 60 -41.02 28.33 6.03
CA LYS A 60 -40.93 28.38 7.50
C LYS A 60 -39.67 29.09 8.02
N TYR A 61 -38.54 28.98 7.33
CA TYR A 61 -37.30 29.68 7.74
C TYR A 61 -37.29 31.16 7.35
N ILE A 62 -37.88 31.52 6.20
CA ILE A 62 -37.93 32.92 5.74
C ILE A 62 -39.19 33.63 6.27
N SER A 63 -40.16 32.91 6.84
CA SER A 63 -41.43 33.49 7.32
C SER A 63 -41.26 34.62 8.33
N PRO A 64 -40.28 34.66 9.25
CA PRO A 64 -40.10 35.82 10.13
C PRO A 64 -39.72 37.10 9.36
N ILE A 65 -38.91 36.97 8.30
CA ILE A 65 -38.52 38.09 7.43
C ILE A 65 -39.73 38.56 6.62
N TRP A 66 -40.49 37.62 6.07
CA TRP A 66 -41.72 37.91 5.33
C TRP A 66 -42.81 38.52 6.21
N ILE A 67 -43.02 38.02 7.42
CA ILE A 67 -43.98 38.57 8.38
C ILE A 67 -43.57 39.99 8.78
N CYS A 68 -42.29 40.26 9.06
CA CYS A 68 -41.80 41.61 9.31
C CYS A 68 -41.98 42.56 8.10
N HIS A 69 -41.83 42.04 6.87
CA HIS A 69 -42.08 42.79 5.65
C HIS A 69 -43.58 43.08 5.45
N LEU A 70 -44.44 42.09 5.65
CA LEU A 70 -45.90 42.18 5.54
C LEU A 70 -46.55 43.01 6.66
N LEU A 71 -45.94 43.06 7.85
CA LEU A 71 -46.37 43.96 8.93
C LEU A 71 -45.96 45.42 8.67
N ARG A 72 -44.95 45.67 7.82
CA ARG A 72 -44.55 47.03 7.39
C ARG A 72 -45.32 47.53 6.17
N TYR A 73 -45.80 46.61 5.33
CA TYR A 73 -46.63 46.87 4.17
C TYR A 73 -47.81 45.92 4.21
N ILE A 74 -48.98 46.37 4.70
CA ILE A 74 -50.23 45.63 4.55
C ILE A 74 -50.71 45.86 3.12
N PRO A 75 -50.62 44.87 2.21
CA PRO A 75 -51.12 45.06 0.87
C PRO A 75 -52.63 44.77 0.90
N GLU A 76 -53.43 45.60 0.24
CA GLU A 76 -54.85 45.30 -0.02
C GLU A 76 -54.92 44.15 -1.04
N TYR A 77 -54.81 42.91 -0.56
CA TYR A 77 -55.04 41.74 -1.40
C TYR A 77 -56.55 41.46 -1.46
N ASP A 78 -57.15 41.60 -2.64
CA ASP A 78 -58.53 41.16 -2.88
C ASP A 78 -58.64 39.63 -2.66
N PHE A 79 -59.73 39.21 -2.02
CA PHE A 79 -60.06 37.82 -1.74
C PHE A 79 -59.97 36.94 -2.99
N GLN A 80 -60.34 37.47 -4.16
CA GLN A 80 -60.24 36.76 -5.43
C GLN A 80 -58.80 36.36 -5.77
N THR A 81 -57.82 37.21 -5.48
CA THR A 81 -56.40 36.95 -5.77
C THR A 81 -55.84 35.88 -4.85
N VAL A 82 -56.12 35.96 -3.54
CA VAL A 82 -55.73 34.94 -2.56
C VAL A 82 -56.38 33.59 -2.89
N SER A 83 -57.66 33.60 -3.26
CA SER A 83 -58.40 32.41 -3.68
C SER A 83 -57.79 31.74 -4.92
N LYS A 84 -57.40 32.52 -5.95
CA LYS A 84 -56.72 31.98 -7.15
C LYS A 84 -55.40 31.29 -6.82
N TYR A 85 -54.57 31.89 -5.97
CA TYR A 85 -53.30 31.27 -5.55
C TYR A 85 -53.55 30.00 -4.71
N PHE A 86 -54.52 30.03 -3.80
CA PHE A 86 -54.90 28.87 -3.00
C PHE A 86 -55.37 27.70 -3.89
N PHE A 87 -56.34 27.93 -4.79
CA PHE A 87 -56.84 26.88 -5.69
C PHE A 87 -55.78 26.38 -6.67
N SER A 88 -54.88 27.25 -7.13
CA SER A 88 -53.73 26.85 -7.95
C SER A 88 -52.78 25.92 -7.17
N ALA A 89 -52.45 26.27 -5.93
CA ALA A 89 -51.62 25.44 -5.07
C ALA A 89 -52.28 24.08 -4.77
N VAL A 90 -53.58 24.06 -4.46
CA VAL A 90 -54.35 22.83 -4.24
C VAL A 90 -54.37 21.96 -5.51
N SER A 91 -54.53 22.55 -6.69
CA SER A 91 -54.52 21.83 -7.96
C SER A 91 -53.16 21.20 -8.26
N ILE A 92 -52.07 21.94 -8.01
CA ILE A 92 -50.69 21.43 -8.14
C ILE A 92 -50.44 20.28 -7.17
N CYS A 93 -50.79 20.44 -5.88
CA CYS A 93 -50.66 19.38 -4.88
C CYS A 93 -51.47 18.14 -5.27
N SER A 94 -52.71 18.32 -5.74
CA SER A 94 -53.58 17.23 -6.18
C SER A 94 -52.98 16.49 -7.36
N PHE A 95 -52.47 17.20 -8.36
CA PHE A 95 -51.79 16.60 -9.52
C PHE A 95 -50.56 15.78 -9.12
N VAL A 96 -49.78 16.26 -8.16
CA VAL A 96 -48.60 15.54 -7.64
C VAL A 96 -48.99 14.21 -6.99
N TYR A 97 -49.98 14.21 -6.09
CA TYR A 97 -50.41 12.97 -5.42
C TYR A 97 -51.16 12.02 -6.35
N VAL A 98 -51.92 12.52 -7.34
CA VAL A 98 -52.55 11.68 -8.37
C VAL A 98 -51.49 11.00 -9.24
N SER A 99 -50.46 11.74 -9.65
CA SER A 99 -49.33 11.19 -10.40
C SER A 99 -48.59 10.12 -9.59
N ARG A 100 -48.33 10.37 -8.30
CA ARG A 100 -47.72 9.38 -7.38
C ARG A 100 -48.61 8.14 -7.23
N TYR A 101 -49.92 8.31 -7.06
CA TYR A 101 -50.89 7.22 -6.91
C TYR A 101 -50.88 6.29 -8.12
N PHE A 102 -51.09 6.83 -9.34
CA PHE A 102 -51.10 6.00 -10.55
C PHE A 102 -49.74 5.34 -10.79
N GLY A 103 -48.64 6.05 -10.52
CA GLY A 103 -47.30 5.52 -10.70
C GLY A 103 -47.07 4.29 -9.84
N ARG A 104 -47.46 4.36 -8.57
CA ARG A 104 -47.36 3.24 -7.63
C ARG A 104 -48.37 2.13 -7.89
N ARG A 105 -49.59 2.48 -8.31
CA ARG A 105 -50.65 1.51 -8.61
C ARG A 105 -50.28 0.58 -9.77
N PHE A 106 -49.52 1.09 -10.75
CA PHE A 106 -48.98 0.31 -11.86
C PHE A 106 -47.65 -0.38 -11.55
N ASN A 107 -47.09 -0.21 -10.35
CA ASN A 107 -45.91 -0.93 -9.90
C ASN A 107 -46.31 -2.10 -8.98
N ALA A 108 -46.32 -3.32 -9.52
CA ALA A 108 -46.73 -4.52 -8.79
C ALA A 108 -45.95 -4.71 -7.48
N LYS A 109 -44.66 -4.39 -7.45
CA LYS A 109 -43.81 -4.50 -6.26
C LYS A 109 -44.21 -3.53 -5.16
N TYR A 110 -44.61 -2.31 -5.53
CA TYR A 110 -45.10 -1.33 -4.56
C TYR A 110 -46.49 -1.71 -4.03
N VAL A 111 -47.39 -2.17 -4.90
CA VAL A 111 -48.71 -2.62 -4.48
C VAL A 111 -48.59 -3.76 -3.47
N GLN A 112 -47.73 -4.74 -3.74
CA GLN A 112 -47.43 -5.83 -2.79
C GLN A 112 -46.89 -5.30 -1.45
N PHE A 113 -45.92 -4.37 -1.49
CA PHE A 113 -45.43 -3.72 -0.28
C PHE A 113 -46.54 -2.99 0.49
N ALA A 114 -47.40 -2.23 -0.20
CA ALA A 114 -48.50 -1.49 0.40
C ALA A 114 -49.55 -2.44 1.03
N GLU A 115 -49.79 -3.60 0.42
CA GLU A 115 -50.64 -4.65 0.99
C GLU A 115 -50.02 -5.26 2.26
N HIS A 116 -48.73 -5.60 2.23
CA HIS A 116 -48.01 -6.06 3.42
C HIS A 116 -48.02 -5.02 4.54
N LEU A 117 -47.75 -3.75 4.21
CA LEU A 117 -47.77 -2.64 5.16
C LEU A 117 -49.17 -2.40 5.73
N SER A 118 -50.22 -2.43 4.89
CA SER A 118 -51.63 -2.35 5.33
C SER A 118 -51.96 -3.49 6.29
N HIS A 119 -51.57 -4.72 5.95
CA HIS A 119 -51.80 -5.89 6.80
C HIS A 119 -51.14 -5.72 8.18
N CYS A 120 -49.88 -5.31 8.22
CA CYS A 120 -49.11 -5.16 9.46
C CYS A 120 -49.61 -4.00 10.35
N TYR A 121 -50.03 -2.87 9.77
CA TYR A 121 -50.54 -1.72 10.53
C TYR A 121 -51.88 -1.97 11.24
N PHE A 122 -52.64 -2.97 10.81
CA PHE A 122 -54.01 -3.16 11.29
C PHE A 122 -54.29 -4.52 11.92
N THR A 123 -53.29 -5.42 11.97
CA THR A 123 -53.32 -6.69 12.72
C THR A 123 -52.60 -6.56 14.07
N ILE A 124 -52.59 -5.35 14.65
CA ILE A 124 -51.84 -5.00 15.87
C ILE A 124 -52.48 -5.67 17.10
N SER A 125 -52.08 -6.90 17.38
CA SER A 125 -51.70 -7.30 18.73
C SER A 125 -50.18 -7.18 18.83
N SER A 126 -49.68 -6.65 19.94
CA SER A 126 -48.28 -6.24 20.20
C SER A 126 -47.22 -7.35 20.16
N ASP A 127 -47.50 -8.51 19.56
CA ASP A 127 -46.67 -9.73 19.61
C ASP A 127 -46.55 -10.48 18.26
N ASN A 128 -46.87 -9.84 17.14
CA ASN A 128 -46.86 -10.52 15.84
C ASN A 128 -45.48 -10.46 15.16
N SER A 129 -44.54 -11.28 15.63
CA SER A 129 -43.20 -11.46 15.05
C SER A 129 -43.22 -11.72 13.53
N GLU A 130 -44.28 -12.36 13.02
CA GLU A 130 -44.51 -12.60 11.59
C GLU A 130 -44.63 -11.31 10.77
N CYS A 131 -45.32 -10.28 11.30
CA CYS A 131 -45.47 -8.98 10.61
C CYS A 131 -44.14 -8.24 10.50
N HIS A 132 -43.30 -8.33 11.54
CA HIS A 132 -41.96 -7.73 11.56
C HIS A 132 -41.05 -8.43 10.54
N GLN A 133 -41.06 -9.77 10.51
CA GLN A 133 -40.31 -10.56 9.52
C GLN A 133 -40.76 -10.26 8.07
N LEU A 134 -42.07 -10.06 7.85
CA LEU A 134 -42.59 -9.71 6.53
C LEU A 134 -42.11 -8.33 6.06
N LEU A 135 -42.12 -7.32 6.94
CA LEU A 135 -41.68 -5.97 6.60
C LEU A 135 -40.16 -5.83 6.50
N GLN A 136 -39.37 -6.71 7.13
CA GLN A 136 -37.91 -6.78 6.99
C GLN A 136 -37.45 -7.13 5.56
N GLN A 137 -38.36 -7.57 4.69
CA GLN A 137 -38.07 -7.77 3.26
C GLN A 137 -37.93 -6.45 2.49
N TYR A 138 -38.29 -5.31 3.09
CA TYR A 138 -38.33 -4.01 2.44
C TYR A 138 -37.45 -3.00 3.18
N GLU A 139 -36.74 -2.17 2.41
CA GLU A 139 -36.10 -0.96 2.92
C GLU A 139 -36.92 0.24 2.43
N TYR A 140 -37.48 1.03 3.34
CA TYR A 140 -38.45 2.10 3.06
C TYR A 140 -38.31 3.26 4.06
N ASP A 141 -39.15 4.29 3.95
CA ASP A 141 -39.10 5.44 4.86
C ASP A 141 -39.25 5.03 6.33
N PHE A 142 -38.24 5.38 7.14
CA PHE A 142 -38.15 5.00 8.56
C PHE A 142 -39.34 5.46 9.39
N THR A 143 -39.99 6.56 9.03
CA THR A 143 -41.19 7.05 9.72
C THR A 143 -42.30 5.99 9.81
N HIS A 144 -42.34 5.07 8.85
CA HIS A 144 -43.34 4.01 8.79
C HIS A 144 -42.86 2.65 9.32
N PHE A 145 -41.61 2.55 9.79
CA PHE A 145 -41.12 1.32 10.43
C PHE A 145 -41.92 1.04 11.72
N PRO A 146 -42.25 -0.23 12.00
CA PRO A 146 -42.85 -0.61 13.27
C PRO A 146 -41.83 -0.44 14.40
N THR A 147 -42.29 0.03 15.56
CA THR A 147 -41.44 0.13 16.75
C THR A 147 -41.27 -1.27 17.36
N GLU A 148 -40.05 -1.82 17.26
CA GLU A 148 -39.71 -3.17 17.73
C GLU A 148 -39.61 -3.22 19.27
N TYR A 149 -39.01 -2.18 19.85
CA TYR A 149 -38.77 -2.10 21.28
C TYR A 149 -39.06 -0.69 21.77
N THR A 150 -39.80 -0.58 22.85
CA THR A 150 -40.02 0.68 23.56
C THR A 150 -39.38 0.55 24.92
N TRP A 151 -38.71 1.61 25.37
CA TRP A 151 -38.13 1.71 26.69
C TRP A 151 -39.16 1.32 27.77
N LYS A 152 -38.74 0.53 28.76
CA LYS A 152 -39.61 0.07 29.86
C LYS A 152 -39.04 0.47 31.22
N ASP A 153 -39.93 0.81 32.15
CA ASP A 153 -39.59 0.97 33.58
C ASP A 153 -39.32 -0.38 34.28
N LEU A 154 -39.83 -1.47 33.71
CA LEU A 154 -39.70 -2.85 34.20
C LEU A 154 -39.02 -3.70 33.10
N PHE A 155 -37.86 -4.27 33.41
CA PHE A 155 -37.14 -5.18 32.51
C PHE A 155 -37.08 -6.56 33.18
N ASP A 156 -37.60 -7.61 32.52
CA ASP A 156 -37.75 -8.97 33.07
C ASP A 156 -38.44 -9.05 34.45
N GLY A 157 -39.43 -8.18 34.70
CA GLY A 157 -40.19 -8.17 35.96
C GLY A 157 -39.47 -7.47 37.12
N GLU A 158 -38.22 -7.04 36.93
CA GLU A 158 -37.49 -6.21 37.88
C GLU A 158 -37.60 -4.73 37.52
N LYS A 159 -37.72 -3.85 38.53
CA LYS A 159 -37.66 -2.40 38.30
C LYS A 159 -36.26 -2.05 37.81
N VAL A 160 -36.18 -1.37 36.67
CA VAL A 160 -34.93 -0.82 36.17
C VAL A 160 -34.26 0.01 37.27
N LYS A 161 -33.01 -0.33 37.63
CA LYS A 161 -32.24 0.36 38.66
C LYS A 161 -32.26 1.87 38.40
N GLN A 162 -32.54 2.66 39.43
CA GLN A 162 -32.56 4.13 39.34
C GLN A 162 -31.25 4.62 38.72
N ARG A 163 -31.35 5.31 37.59
CA ARG A 163 -30.19 5.82 36.86
C ARG A 163 -29.50 6.92 37.66
N ARG A 164 -28.17 6.85 37.69
CA ARG A 164 -27.31 7.88 38.28
C ARG A 164 -27.13 9.00 37.27
N PHE A 165 -27.13 10.23 37.77
CA PHE A 165 -26.86 11.42 36.97
C PHE A 165 -25.81 12.25 37.70
N LEU A 166 -24.95 12.94 36.94
CA LEU A 166 -24.00 13.89 37.52
C LEU A 166 -24.76 15.09 38.08
N GLU A 167 -24.42 15.51 39.29
CA GLU A 167 -24.94 16.75 39.87
C GLU A 167 -24.53 17.94 38.99
N SER A 168 -25.49 18.78 38.61
CA SER A 168 -25.22 20.01 37.90
C SER A 168 -24.47 20.99 38.81
N GLU A 169 -23.36 21.57 38.35
CA GLU A 169 -22.62 22.59 39.10
C GLU A 169 -23.58 23.67 39.65
N PRO A 170 -23.54 24.02 40.94
CA PRO A 170 -24.45 24.98 41.57
C PRO A 170 -24.27 26.45 41.10
N LEU A 171 -23.41 26.69 40.11
CA LEU A 171 -22.85 27.99 39.75
C LEU A 171 -23.84 29.05 39.21
N LEU A 172 -25.13 28.74 39.02
CA LEU A 172 -26.08 29.67 38.39
C LEU A 172 -27.50 29.70 39.00
N GLN A 173 -27.73 29.14 40.20
CA GLN A 173 -29.05 29.23 40.83
C GLN A 173 -29.28 30.50 41.68
N ASN A 174 -28.23 31.22 42.11
CA ASN A 174 -28.35 32.28 43.13
C ASN A 174 -27.84 33.69 42.75
N GLY A 175 -27.94 34.09 41.48
CA GLY A 175 -27.61 35.47 41.05
C GLY A 175 -28.86 36.31 40.77
N SER A 176 -29.28 37.18 41.69
CA SER A 176 -30.46 38.07 41.57
C SER A 176 -30.25 39.28 40.65
N SER A 177 -29.13 39.40 39.95
CA SER A 177 -28.79 40.56 39.11
C SER A 177 -29.45 40.53 37.72
N LEU A 178 -29.80 41.71 37.17
CA LEU A 178 -30.32 41.88 35.81
C LEU A 178 -29.36 41.32 34.74
N ASN A 179 -28.05 41.47 34.94
CA ASN A 179 -27.03 40.92 34.03
C ASN A 179 -27.06 39.39 34.00
N THR A 180 -27.26 38.72 35.14
CA THR A 180 -27.38 37.25 35.21
C THR A 180 -28.59 36.75 34.43
N ARG A 181 -29.74 37.44 34.53
CA ARG A 181 -30.94 37.11 33.75
C ARG A 181 -30.75 37.33 32.26
N PHE A 182 -30.10 38.43 31.86
CA PHE A 182 -29.81 38.72 30.46
C PHE A 182 -28.83 37.69 29.85
N THR A 183 -27.75 37.34 30.56
CA THR A 183 -26.83 36.28 30.13
C THR A 183 -27.51 34.92 30.07
N ALA A 184 -28.45 34.60 30.97
CA ALA A 184 -29.22 33.36 30.90
C ALA A 184 -30.12 33.28 29.66
N VAL A 185 -30.75 34.38 29.27
CA VAL A 185 -31.55 34.47 28.02
C VAL A 185 -30.64 34.33 26.80
N LEU A 186 -29.51 35.04 26.74
CA LEU A 186 -28.55 34.90 25.65
C LEU A 186 -27.96 33.50 25.56
N SER A 187 -27.68 32.87 26.70
CA SER A 187 -27.19 31.50 26.79
C SER A 187 -28.23 30.49 26.27
N TRP A 188 -29.50 30.66 26.66
CA TRP A 188 -30.60 29.86 26.13
C TRP A 188 -30.76 30.03 24.61
N LEU A 189 -30.72 31.28 24.12
CA LEU A 189 -30.78 31.58 22.68
C LEU A 189 -29.62 30.92 21.94
N LEU A 190 -28.39 31.08 22.44
CA LEU A 190 -27.19 30.51 21.83
C LEU A 190 -27.30 28.98 21.77
N ALA A 191 -27.68 28.31 22.86
CA ALA A 191 -27.83 26.86 22.90
C ALA A 191 -28.88 26.35 21.88
N ASN A 192 -30.07 26.93 21.86
CA ASN A 192 -31.21 26.43 21.06
C ASN A 192 -31.16 26.80 19.57
N THR A 193 -30.35 27.80 19.20
CA THR A 193 -30.20 28.22 17.80
C THR A 193 -28.95 27.62 17.16
N ILE A 194 -27.76 28.05 17.57
CA ILE A 194 -26.50 27.72 16.89
C ILE A 194 -25.69 26.68 17.67
N GLY A 195 -25.67 26.77 19.00
CA GLY A 195 -24.80 25.99 19.90
C GLY A 195 -24.94 24.48 19.70
N ILE A 196 -26.14 23.92 19.86
CA ILE A 196 -26.35 22.47 19.72
C ILE A 196 -26.05 21.97 18.30
N ARG A 197 -26.30 22.81 17.28
CA ARG A 197 -26.06 22.48 15.87
C ARG A 197 -24.58 22.53 15.48
N LEU A 198 -23.78 23.39 16.13
CA LEU A 198 -22.32 23.37 15.99
C LEU A 198 -21.70 22.17 16.71
N LEU A 199 -22.26 21.80 17.87
CA LEU A 199 -21.77 20.66 18.63
C LEU A 199 -22.05 19.34 17.90
N TYR A 200 -23.23 19.22 17.28
CA TYR A 200 -23.68 18.05 16.52
C TYR A 200 -24.19 18.43 15.11
N PRO A 201 -23.29 18.74 14.15
CA PRO A 201 -23.67 19.17 12.81
C PRO A 201 -24.50 18.14 12.03
N ALA A 202 -24.36 16.85 12.31
CA ALA A 202 -25.16 15.82 11.64
C ALA A 202 -26.66 15.86 11.96
N SER A 203 -27.07 16.57 13.01
CA SER A 203 -28.49 16.85 13.31
C SER A 203 -29.12 17.91 12.40
N MET A 204 -28.34 18.60 11.57
CA MET A 204 -28.85 19.65 10.69
C MET A 204 -29.47 19.05 9.42
N SER A 205 -30.70 19.44 9.10
CA SER A 205 -31.44 18.88 7.96
C SER A 205 -30.75 19.04 6.61
N TRP A 206 -30.02 20.14 6.39
CA TRP A 206 -29.25 20.35 5.15
C TRP A 206 -28.02 19.45 5.06
N PHE A 207 -27.35 19.19 6.20
CA PHE A 207 -26.22 18.28 6.27
C PHE A 207 -26.70 16.84 6.04
N HIS A 208 -27.76 16.43 6.73
CA HIS A 208 -28.41 15.14 6.49
C HIS A 208 -28.76 14.95 5.01
N SER A 209 -29.36 15.97 4.37
CA SER A 209 -29.73 15.91 2.95
C SER A 209 -28.53 15.73 2.02
N SER A 210 -27.36 16.29 2.33
CA SER A 210 -26.16 16.17 1.48
C SER A 210 -25.51 14.79 1.58
N VAL A 211 -25.64 14.11 2.73
CA VAL A 211 -25.07 12.77 2.95
C VAL A 211 -26.07 11.63 2.74
N GLN A 212 -27.37 11.93 2.62
CA GLN A 212 -28.46 10.94 2.58
C GLN A 212 -28.25 9.83 1.54
N PHE A 213 -27.72 10.17 0.36
CA PHE A 213 -27.40 9.19 -0.68
C PHE A 213 -26.34 8.18 -0.21
N HIS A 214 -25.28 8.66 0.43
CA HIS A 214 -24.21 7.82 0.96
C HIS A 214 -24.69 6.97 2.15
N LEU A 215 -25.53 7.52 3.03
CA LEU A 215 -26.12 6.75 4.13
C LEU A 215 -26.96 5.58 3.62
N ARG A 216 -27.79 5.81 2.59
CA ARG A 216 -28.57 4.73 1.95
C ARG A 216 -27.67 3.68 1.32
N GLN A 217 -26.61 4.07 0.62
CA GLN A 217 -25.65 3.12 0.05
C GLN A 217 -24.91 2.32 1.12
N GLY A 218 -24.40 2.97 2.17
CA GLY A 218 -23.72 2.30 3.29
C GLY A 218 -24.63 1.30 3.99
N ARG A 219 -25.90 1.66 4.23
CA ARG A 219 -26.90 0.74 4.78
C ARG A 219 -27.14 -0.49 3.91
N LEU A 220 -27.28 -0.31 2.58
CA LEU A 220 -27.43 -1.43 1.65
C LEU A 220 -26.20 -2.36 1.67
N GLN A 221 -24.99 -1.79 1.73
CA GLN A 221 -23.77 -2.58 1.89
C GLN A 221 -23.75 -3.37 3.20
N LEU A 222 -24.22 -2.78 4.31
CA LEU A 222 -24.33 -3.48 5.60
C LEU A 222 -25.33 -4.64 5.55
N PHE A 223 -26.43 -4.51 4.79
CA PHE A 223 -27.36 -5.60 4.53
C PHE A 223 -26.73 -6.73 3.70
N ASP A 224 -26.01 -6.36 2.63
CA ASP A 224 -25.50 -7.30 1.64
C ASP A 224 -24.22 -8.02 2.14
N GLU A 225 -23.26 -7.29 2.69
CA GLU A 225 -21.97 -7.82 3.14
C GLU A 225 -22.03 -8.51 4.51
N PHE A 226 -22.86 -7.97 5.42
CA PHE A 226 -22.85 -8.37 6.83
C PHE A 226 -24.19 -8.86 7.37
N HIS A 227 -25.24 -8.89 6.54
CA HIS A 227 -26.57 -9.39 6.88
C HIS A 227 -27.20 -8.73 8.12
N GLY A 228 -26.95 -7.43 8.31
CA GLY A 228 -27.54 -6.67 9.41
C GLY A 228 -29.07 -6.63 9.34
N ILE A 229 -29.72 -6.51 10.49
CA ILE A 229 -31.18 -6.32 10.58
C ILE A 229 -31.44 -4.96 11.22
N ARG A 230 -32.18 -4.11 10.50
CA ARG A 230 -32.51 -2.76 10.95
C ARG A 230 -33.75 -2.75 11.84
N TYR A 231 -33.73 -1.95 12.89
CA TYR A 231 -34.80 -1.80 13.86
C TYR A 231 -35.10 -0.34 14.14
N LYS A 232 -36.35 -0.08 14.53
CA LYS A 232 -36.77 1.16 15.18
C LYS A 232 -37.03 0.85 16.64
N ILE A 233 -36.33 1.55 17.53
CA ILE A 233 -36.56 1.47 18.97
C ILE A 233 -36.99 2.84 19.50
N ARG A 234 -37.81 2.89 20.54
CA ARG A 234 -38.35 4.15 21.10
C ARG A 234 -37.83 4.39 22.50
N ASP A 235 -37.20 5.55 22.69
CA ASP A 235 -36.61 5.95 23.96
C ASP A 235 -37.67 6.37 25.01
N LYS A 236 -37.19 6.76 26.20
CA LYS A 236 -38.04 7.18 27.31
C LYS A 236 -38.86 8.45 27.04
N ASP A 237 -38.33 9.39 26.26
CA ASP A 237 -39.02 10.64 25.96
C ASP A 237 -39.92 10.51 24.71
N GLY A 238 -39.97 9.33 24.08
CA GLY A 238 -40.81 9.02 22.93
C GLY A 238 -40.13 9.24 21.58
N GLU A 239 -38.82 9.47 21.55
CA GLU A 239 -38.04 9.62 20.32
C GLU A 239 -37.73 8.25 19.71
N ASP A 240 -37.83 8.15 18.39
CA ASP A 240 -37.53 6.95 17.63
C ASP A 240 -36.04 6.94 17.24
N ILE A 241 -35.31 5.90 17.61
CA ILE A 241 -33.89 5.69 17.34
C ILE A 241 -33.72 4.62 16.25
N ASP A 242 -32.94 4.96 15.23
CA ASP A 242 -32.57 4.09 14.12
C ASP A 242 -31.34 3.28 14.48
N CYS A 243 -31.48 1.95 14.54
CA CYS A 243 -30.38 1.05 14.85
C CYS A 243 -30.37 -0.20 13.95
N MET A 244 -29.23 -0.88 13.92
CA MET A 244 -29.02 -2.11 13.17
C MET A 244 -28.24 -3.12 14.02
N LEU A 245 -28.78 -4.32 14.14
CA LEU A 245 -28.16 -5.44 14.87
C LEU A 245 -27.58 -6.44 13.88
N PHE A 246 -26.35 -6.85 14.16
CA PHE A 246 -25.61 -7.90 13.46
C PHE A 246 -25.34 -9.02 14.47
N ASP A 247 -26.28 -9.94 14.62
CA ASP A 247 -26.16 -11.07 15.55
C ASP A 247 -25.41 -12.22 14.88
N ARG A 248 -24.29 -12.64 15.49
CA ARG A 248 -23.40 -13.67 14.95
C ARG A 248 -23.26 -14.89 15.85
N ARG A 249 -24.08 -15.00 16.91
CA ARG A 249 -24.03 -16.10 17.89
C ARG A 249 -24.30 -17.48 17.27
N ASP A 250 -25.15 -17.54 16.24
CA ASP A 250 -25.59 -18.81 15.64
C ASP A 250 -24.59 -19.43 14.64
N SER A 251 -23.51 -18.72 14.29
CA SER A 251 -22.57 -19.17 13.27
C SER A 251 -21.20 -19.53 13.85
N LYS A 252 -20.84 -20.81 13.73
CA LYS A 252 -19.53 -21.36 14.16
C LYS A 252 -18.32 -20.72 13.45
N SER A 253 -18.53 -19.95 12.38
CA SER A 253 -17.46 -19.26 11.65
C SER A 253 -16.99 -17.96 12.34
N PHE A 254 -17.76 -17.43 13.29
CA PHE A 254 -17.44 -16.19 14.00
C PHE A 254 -17.03 -16.48 15.46
N SER A 255 -15.73 -16.64 15.69
CA SER A 255 -15.17 -16.94 17.02
C SER A 255 -15.55 -15.95 18.12
N ASN A 256 -15.85 -14.70 17.76
CA ASN A 256 -16.17 -13.61 18.69
C ASN A 256 -17.68 -13.25 18.71
N GLY A 257 -18.53 -14.07 18.09
CA GLY A 257 -19.96 -13.76 17.91
C GLY A 257 -20.77 -13.60 19.20
N ASN A 258 -20.31 -14.17 20.33
CA ASN A 258 -20.98 -14.04 21.63
C ASN A 258 -20.88 -12.64 22.24
N ILE A 259 -19.94 -11.83 21.76
CA ILE A 259 -19.62 -10.53 22.32
C ILE A 259 -20.31 -9.46 21.46
N LEU A 260 -21.10 -8.60 22.10
CA LEU A 260 -21.79 -7.51 21.42
C LEU A 260 -21.00 -6.21 21.53
N VAL A 261 -20.60 -5.65 20.40
CA VAL A 261 -20.02 -4.31 20.33
C VAL A 261 -21.11 -3.29 20.01
N ILE A 262 -21.43 -2.40 20.96
CA ILE A 262 -22.27 -1.24 20.71
C ILE A 262 -21.39 -0.10 20.22
N THR A 263 -21.71 0.50 19.07
CA THR A 263 -20.90 1.59 18.50
C THR A 263 -21.54 2.96 18.74
N CYS A 264 -20.80 3.91 19.29
CA CYS A 264 -21.22 5.29 19.51
C CYS A 264 -20.40 6.25 18.63
N GLU A 265 -21.08 6.86 17.65
CA GLU A 265 -20.47 7.67 16.60
C GLU A 265 -19.97 9.06 17.05
N GLY A 266 -19.23 9.73 16.15
CA GLY A 266 -18.80 11.11 16.33
C GLY A 266 -19.89 12.14 16.00
N ASN A 267 -19.58 13.44 16.18
CA ASN A 267 -20.56 14.53 16.01
C ASN A 267 -21.07 14.76 14.58
N ALA A 268 -20.43 14.15 13.60
CA ALA A 268 -20.83 14.08 12.20
C ALA A 268 -20.79 12.64 11.67
N GLY A 269 -20.71 11.65 12.57
CA GLY A 269 -20.66 10.23 12.24
C GLY A 269 -22.05 9.63 12.11
N PHE A 270 -22.18 8.60 11.29
CA PHE A 270 -23.40 7.82 11.13
C PHE A 270 -23.03 6.35 11.05
N TYR A 271 -23.83 5.49 11.66
CA TYR A 271 -23.51 4.08 11.73
C TYR A 271 -23.41 3.43 10.34
N GLU A 272 -24.14 3.96 9.35
CA GLU A 272 -24.16 3.43 7.98
C GLU A 272 -22.79 3.49 7.29
N ILE A 273 -21.92 4.41 7.70
CA ILE A 273 -20.62 4.68 7.06
C ILE A 273 -19.47 4.85 8.08
N GLY A 274 -19.70 4.50 9.34
CA GLY A 274 -18.82 4.81 10.47
C GLY A 274 -18.19 3.58 11.13
N LEU A 275 -18.21 3.59 12.46
CA LEU A 275 -17.56 2.63 13.33
C LEU A 275 -17.93 1.15 13.12
N PRO A 276 -19.18 0.76 12.81
CA PRO A 276 -19.59 -0.66 12.80
C PRO A 276 -18.72 -1.59 11.96
N ARG A 277 -18.10 -1.08 10.89
CA ARG A 277 -17.28 -1.89 9.99
C ARG A 277 -16.08 -2.52 10.70
N CYS A 278 -15.42 -1.79 11.59
CA CYS A 278 -14.24 -2.27 12.33
C CYS A 278 -14.52 -3.51 13.20
N PRO A 279 -15.49 -3.51 14.14
CA PRO A 279 -15.87 -4.71 14.89
C PRO A 279 -16.50 -5.81 14.02
N LEU A 280 -17.20 -5.45 12.94
CA LEU A 280 -17.73 -6.44 11.99
C LEU A 280 -16.60 -7.21 11.27
N GLU A 281 -15.52 -6.55 10.86
CA GLU A 281 -14.34 -7.21 10.29
C GLU A 281 -13.59 -8.05 11.33
N ALA A 282 -13.58 -7.62 12.59
CA ALA A 282 -13.03 -8.38 13.72
C ALA A 282 -13.94 -9.51 14.25
N LYS A 283 -15.01 -9.85 13.50
CA LYS A 283 -15.92 -11.00 13.75
C LYS A 283 -16.78 -10.91 15.01
N PHE A 284 -17.00 -9.72 15.56
CA PHE A 284 -17.91 -9.49 16.69
C PHE A 284 -19.38 -9.40 16.24
N SER A 285 -20.31 -9.65 17.16
CA SER A 285 -21.69 -9.15 17.01
C SER A 285 -21.68 -7.64 17.22
N VAL A 286 -22.53 -6.90 16.52
CA VAL A 286 -22.53 -5.43 16.56
C VAL A 286 -23.93 -4.89 16.69
N LEU A 287 -24.14 -3.90 17.56
CA LEU A 287 -25.35 -3.09 17.61
C LEU A 287 -24.98 -1.64 17.30
N ALA A 288 -25.36 -1.21 16.11
CA ALA A 288 -25.04 0.08 15.54
C ALA A 288 -26.26 1.00 15.66
N TRP A 289 -26.09 2.26 16.04
CA TRP A 289 -27.21 3.19 16.23
C TRP A 289 -26.85 4.62 15.86
N ASN A 290 -27.85 5.42 15.50
CA ASN A 290 -27.68 6.85 15.21
C ASN A 290 -28.17 7.69 16.39
N HIS A 291 -27.38 8.70 16.76
CA HIS A 291 -27.73 9.72 17.77
C HIS A 291 -29.11 10.35 17.50
N PRO A 292 -29.82 10.87 18.53
CA PRO A 292 -31.02 11.67 18.32
C PRO A 292 -30.82 12.78 17.28
N GLY A 293 -31.72 12.84 16.30
CA GLY A 293 -31.66 13.76 15.16
C GLY A 293 -30.68 13.36 14.05
N PHE A 294 -29.95 12.25 14.16
CA PHE A 294 -29.02 11.77 13.13
C PHE A 294 -29.67 10.74 12.24
N GLY A 295 -29.31 10.74 10.96
CA GLY A 295 -29.79 9.74 10.02
C GLY A 295 -31.32 9.75 10.00
N SER A 296 -31.94 8.64 10.40
CA SER A 296 -33.39 8.55 10.51
C SER A 296 -33.93 8.68 11.94
N SER A 297 -33.06 8.81 12.95
CA SER A 297 -33.45 9.02 14.35
C SER A 297 -34.12 10.39 14.53
N THR A 298 -35.14 10.45 15.38
CA THR A 298 -35.87 11.70 15.68
C THR A 298 -35.23 12.48 16.85
N GLY A 299 -35.74 13.67 17.14
CA GLY A 299 -35.27 14.49 18.25
C GLY A 299 -34.03 15.35 17.96
N MET A 300 -33.35 15.76 19.02
CA MET A 300 -32.10 16.53 18.99
C MET A 300 -31.12 15.96 20.01
N PRO A 301 -29.80 16.01 19.74
CA PRO A 301 -28.77 15.35 20.55
C PRO A 301 -28.39 16.14 21.81
N TRP A 302 -29.39 16.53 22.60
CA TRP A 302 -29.14 17.12 23.92
C TRP A 302 -28.57 16.07 24.87
N PRO A 303 -27.79 16.48 25.89
CA PRO A 303 -27.21 15.54 26.85
C PRO A 303 -28.22 14.53 27.43
N LYS A 304 -29.44 14.97 27.77
CA LYS A 304 -30.51 14.08 28.25
C LYS A 304 -30.99 13.09 27.18
N ASN A 305 -31.16 13.56 25.94
CA ASN A 305 -31.60 12.72 24.82
C ASN A 305 -30.55 11.67 24.46
N GLU A 306 -29.27 12.02 24.46
CA GLU A 306 -28.17 11.07 24.28
C GLU A 306 -28.19 9.95 25.34
N GLN A 307 -28.42 10.30 26.60
CA GLN A 307 -28.53 9.35 27.71
C GLN A 307 -29.74 8.42 27.55
N ASN A 308 -30.90 8.97 27.21
CA ASN A 308 -32.11 8.17 26.96
C ASN A 308 -31.94 7.23 25.76
N ALA A 309 -31.29 7.70 24.70
CA ALA A 309 -31.03 6.91 23.50
C ALA A 309 -30.12 5.72 23.77
N ILE A 310 -28.98 5.92 24.45
CA ILE A 310 -28.09 4.80 24.79
C ILE A 310 -28.73 3.84 25.81
N ASP A 311 -29.58 4.34 26.72
CA ASP A 311 -30.30 3.49 27.68
C ASP A 311 -31.25 2.52 26.96
N VAL A 312 -32.05 2.99 26.00
CA VAL A 312 -32.93 2.11 25.23
C VAL A 312 -32.14 1.17 24.31
N VAL A 313 -31.00 1.60 23.75
CA VAL A 313 -30.12 0.74 22.94
C VAL A 313 -29.60 -0.45 23.76
N ILE A 314 -29.18 -0.21 25.01
CA ILE A 314 -28.72 -1.29 25.90
C ILE A 314 -29.88 -2.19 26.33
N GLN A 315 -31.02 -1.62 26.72
CA GLN A 315 -32.20 -2.43 27.03
C GLN A 315 -32.64 -3.30 25.84
N PHE A 316 -32.55 -2.77 24.61
CA PHE A 316 -32.84 -3.53 23.41
C PHE A 316 -31.85 -4.69 23.22
N ALA A 317 -30.55 -4.45 23.42
CA ALA A 317 -29.54 -5.52 23.39
C ALA A 317 -29.83 -6.64 24.40
N LEU A 318 -30.15 -6.26 25.64
CA LEU A 318 -30.53 -7.21 26.69
C LEU A 318 -31.79 -7.99 26.30
N SER A 319 -32.79 -7.34 25.69
CA SER A 319 -34.03 -8.00 25.25
C SER A 319 -33.82 -9.02 24.13
N LYS A 320 -32.73 -8.89 23.36
CA LYS A 320 -32.30 -9.85 22.35
C LYS A 320 -31.44 -10.99 22.94
N GLY A 321 -31.32 -11.04 24.27
CA GLY A 321 -30.67 -12.13 25.01
C GLY A 321 -29.15 -11.98 25.14
N PHE A 322 -28.58 -10.80 24.88
CA PHE A 322 -27.20 -10.51 25.30
C PHE A 322 -27.17 -10.23 26.80
N LYS A 323 -26.12 -10.65 27.49
CA LYS A 323 -25.92 -10.29 28.90
C LYS A 323 -25.10 -9.00 29.00
N GLU A 324 -25.25 -8.29 30.10
CA GLU A 324 -24.46 -7.08 30.38
C GLU A 324 -22.95 -7.37 30.27
N GLU A 325 -22.49 -8.49 30.83
CA GLU A 325 -21.09 -8.97 30.80
C GLU A 325 -20.52 -9.25 29.39
N ASP A 326 -21.39 -9.43 28.40
CA ASP A 326 -21.02 -9.67 27.00
C ASP A 326 -21.01 -8.38 26.16
N ILE A 327 -21.46 -7.25 26.73
CA ILE A 327 -21.56 -5.97 26.03
C ILE A 327 -20.28 -5.16 26.19
N PHE A 328 -19.76 -4.70 25.06
CA PHE A 328 -18.60 -3.83 24.95
C PHE A 328 -18.99 -2.58 24.18
N ILE A 329 -18.59 -1.37 24.61
CA ILE A 329 -18.93 -0.13 23.88
C ILE A 329 -17.69 0.43 23.20
N TYR A 330 -17.75 0.57 21.87
CA TYR A 330 -16.76 1.28 21.07
C TYR A 330 -17.28 2.68 20.75
N ALA A 331 -16.62 3.70 21.31
CA ALA A 331 -17.00 5.08 21.13
C ALA A 331 -15.88 5.91 20.48
N TRP A 332 -16.25 6.77 19.53
CA TRP A 332 -15.33 7.70 18.89
C TRP A 332 -15.70 9.14 19.19
N SER A 333 -14.71 9.97 19.53
CA SER A 333 -14.90 11.41 19.71
C SER A 333 -16.00 11.71 20.73
N ILE A 334 -16.99 12.53 20.35
CA ILE A 334 -18.13 12.92 21.20
C ILE A 334 -18.99 11.73 21.63
N GLY A 335 -19.01 10.62 20.88
CA GLY A 335 -19.74 9.40 21.20
C GLY A 335 -19.31 8.76 22.51
N ALA A 336 -18.16 9.17 23.07
CA ALA A 336 -17.74 8.77 24.41
C ALA A 336 -18.72 9.23 25.49
N TYR A 337 -19.43 10.35 25.31
CA TYR A 337 -20.38 10.84 26.30
C TYR A 337 -21.52 9.86 26.62
N PRO A 338 -22.32 9.39 25.64
CA PRO A 338 -23.31 8.35 25.92
C PRO A 338 -22.66 7.03 26.37
N ALA A 339 -21.47 6.69 25.87
CA ALA A 339 -20.77 5.46 26.26
C ALA A 339 -20.34 5.46 27.74
N THR A 340 -19.79 6.56 28.25
CA THR A 340 -19.38 6.66 29.66
C THR A 340 -20.57 6.79 30.59
N TRP A 341 -21.66 7.41 30.15
CA TRP A 341 -22.92 7.39 30.90
C TRP A 341 -23.49 5.97 31.02
N ALA A 342 -23.43 5.20 29.93
CA ALA A 342 -23.82 3.80 29.95
C ALA A 342 -22.95 3.00 30.92
N ALA A 343 -21.62 3.15 30.87
CA ALA A 343 -20.70 2.46 31.78
C ALA A 343 -20.97 2.75 33.26
N MET A 344 -21.30 4.00 33.59
CA MET A 344 -21.69 4.41 34.95
C MET A 344 -22.99 3.72 35.44
N ASN A 345 -23.93 3.40 34.54
CA ASN A 345 -25.24 2.84 34.87
C ASN A 345 -25.35 1.32 34.66
N TYR A 346 -24.46 0.76 33.84
CA TYR A 346 -24.32 -0.66 33.52
C TYR A 346 -22.88 -1.11 33.84
N PRO A 347 -22.53 -1.19 35.14
CA PRO A 347 -21.14 -1.37 35.57
C PRO A 347 -20.58 -2.77 35.31
N ASN A 348 -21.42 -3.77 35.02
CA ASN A 348 -20.95 -5.13 34.73
C ASN A 348 -20.60 -5.32 33.25
N MET A 349 -20.67 -4.26 32.44
CA MET A 349 -20.29 -4.34 31.03
C MET A 349 -18.85 -4.81 30.86
N ARG A 350 -18.57 -5.45 29.72
CA ARG A 350 -17.25 -6.03 29.44
C ARG A 350 -16.14 -4.99 29.42
N GLY A 351 -16.42 -3.79 28.92
CA GLY A 351 -15.44 -2.73 28.82
C GLY A 351 -15.82 -1.59 27.89
N LEU A 352 -14.98 -0.55 27.93
CA LEU A 352 -15.04 0.61 27.07
C LEU A 352 -13.81 0.70 26.16
N PHE A 353 -14.04 1.04 24.90
CA PHE A 353 -13.00 1.43 23.95
C PHE A 353 -13.25 2.86 23.47
N LEU A 354 -12.41 3.78 23.94
CA LEU A 354 -12.56 5.21 23.75
C LEU A 354 -11.51 5.71 22.76
N ASP A 355 -11.92 5.94 21.51
CA ASP A 355 -11.05 6.40 20.42
C ASP A 355 -11.15 7.90 20.20
N ALA A 356 -10.01 8.58 20.30
CA ALA A 356 -9.86 10.00 20.00
C ALA A 356 -10.98 10.83 20.63
N THR A 357 -11.06 10.83 21.96
CA THR A 357 -12.10 11.52 22.73
C THR A 357 -11.51 12.53 23.72
N PHE A 358 -12.35 13.16 24.55
CA PHE A 358 -12.00 14.27 25.43
C PHE A 358 -12.53 14.06 26.85
N ASP A 359 -11.98 14.79 27.80
CA ASP A 359 -12.40 14.82 29.20
C ASP A 359 -13.63 15.70 29.44
N ASP A 360 -13.60 16.92 28.90
CA ASP A 360 -14.65 17.93 29.03
C ASP A 360 -14.73 18.75 27.73
N ILE A 361 -15.95 19.02 27.25
CA ILE A 361 -16.18 19.81 26.04
C ILE A 361 -15.89 21.31 26.22
N LEU A 362 -15.96 21.83 27.46
CA LEU A 362 -15.86 23.27 27.71
C LEU A 362 -14.56 23.89 27.16
N PRO A 363 -13.36 23.30 27.37
CA PRO A 363 -12.13 23.90 26.86
C PRO A 363 -12.01 23.86 25.34
N LEU A 364 -12.59 22.85 24.68
CA LEU A 364 -12.69 22.81 23.22
C LEU A 364 -13.58 23.96 22.73
N ALA A 365 -14.73 24.18 23.35
CA ALA A 365 -15.60 25.30 23.00
C ALA A 365 -14.87 26.66 23.20
N LEU A 366 -14.17 26.84 24.32
CA LEU A 366 -13.42 28.08 24.57
C LEU A 366 -12.26 28.33 23.60
N SER A 367 -11.71 27.29 22.97
CA SER A 367 -10.67 27.44 21.95
C SER A 367 -11.19 27.96 20.60
N ILE A 368 -12.49 27.77 20.33
CA ILE A 368 -13.14 28.17 19.07
C ILE A 368 -13.71 29.58 19.16
N PHE A 369 -14.31 29.95 20.30
CA PHE A 369 -14.97 31.24 20.47
C PHE A 369 -14.00 32.34 20.91
N PRO A 370 -14.21 33.61 20.49
CA PRO A 370 -13.43 34.75 20.96
C PRO A 370 -13.47 34.88 22.49
N SER A 371 -12.36 35.32 23.10
CA SER A 371 -12.21 35.46 24.55
C SER A 371 -13.27 36.37 25.20
N SER A 372 -13.78 37.36 24.45
CA SER A 372 -14.86 38.26 24.88
C SER A 372 -16.19 37.55 25.15
N LEU A 373 -16.43 36.38 24.53
CA LEU A 373 -17.64 35.57 24.72
C LEU A 373 -17.44 34.44 25.73
N SER A 374 -16.24 34.30 26.32
CA SER A 374 -15.89 33.18 27.21
C SER A 374 -16.89 32.95 28.35
N ALA A 375 -17.36 34.02 29.01
CA ALA A 375 -18.35 33.93 30.08
C ALA A 375 -19.72 33.42 29.59
N LEU A 376 -20.16 33.87 28.42
CA LEU A 376 -21.42 33.42 27.81
C LEU A 376 -21.29 31.96 27.36
N VAL A 377 -20.20 31.59 26.70
CA VAL A 377 -19.93 30.22 26.26
C VAL A 377 -19.86 29.27 27.45
N LYS A 378 -19.13 29.63 28.51
CA LYS A 378 -19.05 28.84 29.75
C LYS A 378 -20.43 28.63 30.38
N CYS A 379 -21.23 29.69 30.50
CA CYS A 379 -22.60 29.61 31.00
C CYS A 379 -23.47 28.70 30.12
N THR A 380 -23.34 28.81 28.80
CA THR A 380 -24.11 28.03 27.82
C THR A 380 -23.77 26.55 27.87
N VAL A 381 -22.48 26.22 27.82
CA VAL A 381 -22.00 24.83 27.88
C VAL A 381 -22.40 24.19 29.20
N ARG A 382 -22.11 24.81 30.35
CA ARG A 382 -22.41 24.22 31.66
C ARG A 382 -23.90 24.03 31.93
N ARG A 383 -24.76 24.91 31.39
CA ARG A 383 -26.21 24.85 31.64
C ARG A 383 -26.96 23.91 30.68
N TYR A 384 -26.55 23.83 29.42
CA TYR A 384 -27.34 23.14 28.38
C TYR A 384 -26.59 22.02 27.65
N MET A 385 -25.25 22.03 27.65
CA MET A 385 -24.42 21.12 26.84
C MET A 385 -23.24 20.57 27.66
N ASN A 386 -23.48 20.20 28.92
CA ASN A 386 -22.42 19.78 29.84
C ASN A 386 -22.00 18.34 29.53
N LEU A 387 -21.10 18.18 28.55
CA LEU A 387 -20.51 16.89 28.18
C LEU A 387 -19.21 16.67 28.95
N ASN A 388 -19.33 16.12 30.15
CA ASN A 388 -18.20 15.79 31.01
C ASN A 388 -18.00 14.27 31.05
N VAL A 389 -17.14 13.77 30.16
CA VAL A 389 -16.82 12.35 30.01
C VAL A 389 -15.98 11.87 31.19
N ALA A 390 -15.07 12.70 31.68
CA ALA A 390 -14.18 12.35 32.78
C ALA A 390 -14.96 12.06 34.08
N GLU A 391 -15.93 12.90 34.45
CA GLU A 391 -16.73 12.68 35.67
C GLU A 391 -17.64 11.46 35.59
N GLN A 392 -18.16 11.12 34.40
CA GLN A 392 -18.90 9.87 34.21
C GLN A 392 -17.98 8.66 34.32
N LEU A 393 -16.80 8.73 33.69
CA LEU A 393 -15.84 7.64 33.66
C LEU A 393 -15.25 7.31 35.04
N LYS A 394 -15.12 8.31 35.92
CA LYS A 394 -14.71 8.11 37.32
C LYS A 394 -15.64 7.15 38.08
N GLN A 395 -16.91 7.07 37.70
CA GLN A 395 -17.89 6.21 38.36
C GLN A 395 -17.96 4.79 37.78
N TYR A 396 -17.08 4.46 36.84
CA TYR A 396 -17.00 3.15 36.22
C TYR A 396 -15.73 2.43 36.64
N ASP A 397 -15.90 1.25 37.25
CA ASP A 397 -14.82 0.39 37.74
C ASP A 397 -14.43 -0.73 36.76
N GLY A 398 -15.16 -0.90 35.66
CA GLY A 398 -14.81 -1.91 34.66
C GLY A 398 -13.63 -1.50 33.76
N PRO A 399 -13.28 -2.34 32.78
CA PRO A 399 -12.10 -2.12 31.94
C PRO A 399 -12.27 -0.99 30.92
N VAL A 400 -11.20 -0.25 30.67
CA VAL A 400 -11.19 0.91 29.74
C VAL A 400 -9.92 0.89 28.90
N THR A 401 -10.05 1.02 27.58
CA THR A 401 -8.94 1.23 26.65
C THR A 401 -9.10 2.57 25.95
N PHE A 402 -8.06 3.39 25.95
CA PHE A 402 -7.99 4.65 25.23
C PHE A 402 -7.16 4.49 23.97
N VAL A 403 -7.70 4.93 22.84
CA VAL A 403 -6.91 5.14 21.62
C VAL A 403 -6.61 6.62 21.48
N ARG A 404 -5.33 6.95 21.64
CA ARG A 404 -4.81 8.29 21.48
C ARG A 404 -4.23 8.47 20.09
N ARG A 405 -4.77 9.45 19.36
CA ARG A 405 -4.24 9.88 18.06
C ARG A 405 -3.34 11.08 18.28
N PHE A 406 -2.02 10.90 18.26
CA PHE A 406 -1.11 11.98 18.69
C PHE A 406 -0.93 13.11 17.65
N ARG A 407 -1.61 13.04 16.50
CA ARG A 407 -1.74 14.11 15.50
C ARG A 407 -3.17 14.62 15.36
N ASP A 408 -4.00 14.40 16.37
CA ASP A 408 -5.38 14.86 16.40
C ASP A 408 -5.44 16.39 16.30
N GLU A 409 -6.10 16.87 15.27
CA GLU A 409 -6.27 18.28 14.95
C GLU A 409 -7.61 18.85 15.42
N ILE A 410 -8.53 17.99 15.85
CA ILE A 410 -9.89 18.37 16.25
C ILE A 410 -9.96 18.53 17.77
N LEU A 411 -9.27 17.67 18.51
CA LEU A 411 -9.28 17.65 19.97
C LEU A 411 -8.11 18.38 20.61
N SER A 412 -7.30 19.10 19.84
CA SER A 412 -6.25 19.98 20.36
C SER A 412 -6.79 21.38 20.60
N THR A 413 -6.38 22.02 21.69
CA THR A 413 -6.75 23.41 21.99
C THR A 413 -5.70 24.44 21.58
N ASN A 414 -4.50 24.00 21.18
CA ASN A 414 -3.42 24.89 20.72
C ASN A 414 -2.85 24.39 19.38
N HIS A 415 -2.82 25.25 18.37
CA HIS A 415 -2.34 24.92 17.01
C HIS A 415 -1.10 25.72 16.59
N SER A 416 -0.37 26.32 17.54
CA SER A 416 0.80 27.14 17.23
C SER A 416 1.98 26.35 16.64
N SER A 417 2.14 25.09 17.04
CA SER A 417 3.13 24.13 16.52
C SER A 417 2.63 22.70 16.69
N LEU A 418 3.24 21.74 15.99
CA LEU A 418 2.87 20.31 16.10
C LEU A 418 3.08 19.77 17.52
N ASN A 419 4.10 20.23 18.24
CA ASN A 419 4.37 19.80 19.62
C ASN A 419 3.32 20.35 20.60
N GLU A 420 2.96 21.63 20.44
CA GLU A 420 1.89 22.26 21.23
C GLU A 420 0.53 21.64 20.93
N GLN A 421 0.29 21.28 19.67
CA GLN A 421 -0.90 20.52 19.27
C GLN A 421 -0.96 19.18 20.00
N MET A 422 0.10 18.37 19.95
CA MET A 422 0.15 17.05 20.60
C MET A 422 -0.04 17.14 22.12
N ARG A 423 0.54 18.16 22.78
CA ARG A 423 0.42 18.40 24.23
C ARG A 423 -1.00 18.81 24.63
N SER A 424 -1.66 19.61 23.79
CA SER A 424 -2.99 20.17 24.06
C SER A 424 -4.16 19.25 23.67
N ILE A 425 -3.90 18.01 23.23
CA ILE A 425 -4.95 17.01 22.94
C ILE A 425 -5.74 16.69 24.20
N ARG A 426 -7.07 16.86 24.16
CA ARG A 426 -7.98 16.58 25.29
C ARG A 426 -7.97 15.14 25.78
N THR A 427 -7.71 14.17 24.89
CA THR A 427 -7.53 12.77 25.27
C THR A 427 -6.42 12.60 26.32
N ASN A 428 -5.37 13.44 26.28
CA ASN A 428 -4.28 13.36 27.25
C ASN A 428 -4.77 13.63 28.67
N PHE A 429 -5.61 14.67 28.80
CA PHE A 429 -6.20 15.08 30.08
C PHE A 429 -7.17 14.04 30.60
N LEU A 430 -7.98 13.42 29.72
CA LEU A 430 -8.87 12.32 30.10
C LEU A 430 -8.09 11.14 30.67
N ILE A 431 -7.04 10.69 29.98
CA ILE A 431 -6.18 9.59 30.43
C ILE A 431 -5.57 9.92 31.80
N ASN A 432 -5.03 11.13 31.97
CA ASN A 432 -4.43 11.55 33.24
C ASN A 432 -5.46 11.56 34.38
N ILE A 433 -6.65 12.14 34.16
CA ILE A 433 -7.73 12.17 35.16
C ILE A 433 -8.18 10.75 35.52
N PHE A 434 -8.34 9.87 34.52
CA PHE A 434 -8.72 8.48 34.72
C PHE A 434 -7.69 7.73 35.57
N LEU A 435 -6.40 7.80 35.22
CA LEU A 435 -5.34 7.09 35.93
C LEU A 435 -5.17 7.58 37.38
N LYS A 436 -5.26 8.90 37.61
CA LYS A 436 -5.23 9.48 38.96
C LYS A 436 -6.40 9.01 39.83
N HIS A 437 -7.59 8.92 39.25
CA HIS A 437 -8.77 8.44 39.97
C HIS A 437 -8.72 6.93 40.21
N ARG A 438 -8.31 6.16 39.20
CA ARG A 438 -8.31 4.69 39.27
C ARG A 438 -7.20 4.14 40.16
N TYR A 439 -6.04 4.79 40.17
CA TYR A 439 -4.84 4.36 40.89
C TYR A 439 -4.20 5.52 41.68
N PRO A 440 -4.91 6.07 42.69
CA PRO A 440 -4.49 7.28 43.40
C PRO A 440 -3.18 7.11 44.20
N SER A 441 -2.88 5.87 44.61
CA SER A 441 -1.62 5.54 45.29
C SER A 441 -0.41 5.57 44.36
N VAL A 442 -0.63 5.42 43.05
CA VAL A 442 0.41 5.34 42.00
C VAL A 442 0.56 6.68 41.26
N PHE A 443 -0.54 7.28 40.84
CA PHE A 443 -0.56 8.52 40.07
C PHE A 443 -0.96 9.71 40.96
N LYS A 444 0.04 10.36 41.58
CA LYS A 444 -0.15 11.57 42.40
C LYS A 444 0.15 12.86 41.63
N ASP A 445 1.20 12.84 40.81
CA ASP A 445 1.64 13.95 39.96
C ASP A 445 1.10 13.80 38.51
N ASP A 446 1.24 14.84 37.68
CA ASP A 446 0.85 14.83 36.25
C ASP A 446 1.83 14.05 35.35
N ILE A 447 2.42 12.96 35.86
CA ILE A 447 3.43 12.15 35.19
C ILE A 447 2.90 11.55 33.88
N ALA A 448 1.63 11.15 33.82
CA ALA A 448 1.03 10.65 32.59
C ALA A 448 1.02 11.72 31.49
N LEU A 449 0.79 13.00 31.82
CA LEU A 449 0.86 14.09 30.84
C LEU A 449 2.28 14.31 30.32
N GLU A 450 3.30 14.13 31.17
CA GLU A 450 4.70 14.18 30.74
C GLU A 450 4.98 13.09 29.70
N TRP A 451 4.59 11.84 29.96
CA TRP A 451 4.73 10.76 28.98
C TRP A 451 3.97 11.05 27.70
N LEU A 452 2.73 11.52 27.81
CA LEU A 452 1.91 11.89 26.66
C LEU A 452 2.48 13.11 25.90
N SER A 453 3.37 13.91 26.49
CA SER A 453 4.07 14.98 25.77
C SER A 453 5.10 14.50 24.76
N TYR A 454 5.41 13.19 24.76
CA TYR A 454 6.29 12.51 23.82
C TYR A 454 5.52 11.62 22.85
N THR A 455 6.11 11.43 21.67
CA THR A 455 5.67 10.38 20.75
C THR A 455 5.94 8.98 21.33
N PRO A 456 5.23 7.93 20.88
CA PRO A 456 5.47 6.56 21.37
C PRO A 456 6.93 6.13 21.22
N THR A 457 7.57 6.58 20.14
CA THR A 457 8.98 6.32 19.85
C THR A 457 9.92 7.01 20.82
N GLU A 458 9.67 8.27 21.16
CA GLU A 458 10.47 9.02 22.13
C GLU A 458 10.28 8.45 23.54
N ARG A 459 9.05 8.06 23.91
CA ARG A 459 8.79 7.40 25.20
C ARG A 459 9.57 6.10 25.35
N ALA A 460 9.57 5.26 24.31
CA ALA A 460 10.27 3.97 24.33
C ALA A 460 11.79 4.11 24.47
N ILE A 461 12.35 5.26 24.11
CA ILE A 461 13.77 5.60 24.28
C ILE A 461 14.01 6.20 25.66
N ASN A 462 13.25 7.24 26.01
CA ASN A 462 13.46 8.02 27.24
C ASN A 462 13.11 7.24 28.51
N PHE A 463 12.20 6.28 28.43
CA PHE A 463 11.68 5.53 29.58
C PHE A 463 11.91 4.01 29.48
N ALA A 464 12.87 3.57 28.65
CA ALA A 464 13.15 2.14 28.42
C ALA A 464 13.40 1.34 29.71
N GLN A 465 14.03 1.96 30.71
CA GLN A 465 14.38 1.32 31.98
C GLN A 465 13.14 0.98 32.83
N LEU A 466 12.03 1.71 32.67
CA LEU A 466 10.79 1.49 33.41
C LEU A 466 10.02 0.26 32.92
N GLU A 467 10.10 -0.07 31.61
CA GLU A 467 9.47 -1.27 31.04
C GLU A 467 10.11 -2.57 31.58
N ASP A 468 11.45 -2.61 31.60
CA ASP A 468 12.19 -3.80 32.04
C ASP A 468 12.08 -4.04 33.55
N ALA A 469 11.95 -2.97 34.33
CA ALA A 469 11.73 -3.04 35.78
C ALA A 469 10.32 -3.52 36.12
N ALA A 470 9.28 -3.03 35.41
CA ALA A 470 7.90 -3.45 35.65
C ALA A 470 7.67 -4.95 35.42
N ALA A 471 8.25 -5.52 34.36
CA ALA A 471 8.13 -6.95 34.05
C ALA A 471 8.70 -7.86 35.16
N LYS A 472 9.68 -7.37 35.93
CA LYS A 472 10.25 -8.09 37.08
C LYS A 472 9.33 -8.02 38.31
N VAL A 473 8.68 -6.88 38.53
CA VAL A 473 7.78 -6.63 39.68
C VAL A 473 6.51 -7.48 39.61
N PHE A 474 5.94 -7.68 38.41
CA PHE A 474 4.66 -8.40 38.22
C PHE A 474 4.79 -9.91 37.92
N SER A 475 5.95 -10.52 38.16
CA SER A 475 6.34 -11.87 37.69
C SER A 475 5.45 -13.07 38.09
N SER A 476 4.32 -12.86 38.79
CA SER A 476 3.31 -13.90 39.07
C SER A 476 1.94 -13.41 39.59
N THR A 477 1.69 -12.09 39.72
CA THR A 477 0.43 -11.53 40.28
C THR A 477 -0.20 -10.54 39.31
N SER A 478 -1.53 -10.55 39.16
CA SER A 478 -2.23 -9.55 38.34
C SER A 478 -1.94 -8.12 38.86
N ALA A 479 -1.63 -7.18 37.96
CA ALA A 479 -1.24 -5.83 38.37
C ALA A 479 -2.36 -5.09 39.14
N THR A 480 -3.62 -5.40 38.86
CA THR A 480 -4.79 -4.88 39.58
C THR A 480 -4.89 -5.38 41.02
N GLU A 481 -4.55 -6.64 41.30
CA GLU A 481 -4.49 -7.15 42.67
C GLU A 481 -3.27 -6.62 43.42
N PHE A 482 -2.15 -6.44 42.70
CA PHE A 482 -0.93 -5.87 43.26
C PHE A 482 -1.15 -4.44 43.77
N VAL A 483 -1.85 -3.60 43.00
CA VAL A 483 -2.10 -2.19 43.35
C VAL A 483 -3.12 -2.04 44.49
N LYS A 484 -4.00 -3.02 44.71
CA LYS A 484 -4.96 -3.01 45.84
C LYS A 484 -4.32 -3.34 47.19
N ASN A 485 -3.07 -3.80 47.22
CA ASN A 485 -2.35 -4.12 48.46
C ASN A 485 -1.55 -2.91 48.95
N ASP A 486 -2.19 -2.03 49.74
CA ASP A 486 -1.62 -0.77 50.23
C ASP A 486 -0.31 -0.96 51.02
N GLN A 487 -0.15 -2.08 51.75
CA GLN A 487 1.08 -2.36 52.49
C GLN A 487 2.28 -2.62 51.57
N ARG A 488 2.05 -3.29 50.45
CA ARG A 488 3.09 -3.60 49.45
C ARG A 488 3.43 -2.36 48.63
N MET A 489 2.44 -1.55 48.28
CA MET A 489 2.61 -0.27 47.58
C MET A 489 3.42 0.74 48.39
N ALA A 490 3.28 0.75 49.72
CA ALA A 490 4.03 1.63 50.61
C ALA A 490 5.52 1.27 50.74
N THR A 491 5.91 0.04 50.38
CA THR A 491 7.31 -0.44 50.46
C THR A 491 8.13 -0.21 49.17
N LEU A 492 7.50 0.23 48.09
CA LEU A 492 8.16 0.42 46.80
C LEU A 492 9.04 1.67 46.79
N THR A 493 10.20 1.56 46.14
CA THR A 493 11.04 2.72 45.82
C THR A 493 10.37 3.61 44.77
N ARG A 494 10.83 4.87 44.64
CA ARG A 494 10.28 5.83 43.67
C ARG A 494 10.37 5.31 42.23
N ASP A 495 11.47 4.64 41.87
CA ASP A 495 11.70 4.11 40.51
C ASP A 495 10.84 2.86 40.23
N GLU A 496 10.63 2.00 41.23
CA GLU A 496 9.70 0.87 41.11
C GLU A 496 8.25 1.35 40.99
N LEU A 497 7.86 2.39 41.73
CA LEU A 497 6.54 3.00 41.63
C LEU A 497 6.31 3.63 40.25
N LEU A 498 7.32 4.30 39.68
CA LEU A 498 7.29 4.82 38.30
C LEU A 498 7.18 3.71 37.26
N SER A 499 7.85 2.57 37.50
CA SER A 499 7.77 1.40 36.61
C SER A 499 6.38 0.76 36.64
N VAL A 500 5.79 0.63 37.84
CA VAL A 500 4.39 0.20 38.04
C VAL A 500 3.42 1.17 37.35
N ALA A 501 3.62 2.47 37.51
CA ALA A 501 2.81 3.50 36.87
C ALA A 501 2.88 3.41 35.33
N TYR A 502 4.08 3.26 34.78
CA TYR A 502 4.29 3.16 33.33
C TYR A 502 3.66 1.88 32.75
N TYR A 503 3.71 0.77 33.51
CA TYR A 503 3.01 -0.45 33.16
C TYR A 503 1.49 -0.26 33.07
N LEU A 504 0.87 0.28 34.11
CA LEU A 504 -0.57 0.54 34.15
C LEU A 504 -1.00 1.52 33.05
N PHE A 505 -0.19 2.54 32.77
CA PHE A 505 -0.40 3.45 31.64
C PHE A 505 -0.47 2.68 30.31
N ASN A 506 0.49 1.80 30.04
CA ASN A 506 0.51 1.01 28.81
C ASN A 506 -0.60 -0.06 28.76
N GLN A 507 -1.21 -0.47 29.88
CA GLN A 507 -2.38 -1.36 29.87
C GLN A 507 -3.64 -0.65 29.36
N HIS A 508 -3.71 0.67 29.52
CA HIS A 508 -4.91 1.44 29.18
C HIS A 508 -4.77 2.25 27.88
N VAL A 509 -3.55 2.53 27.40
CA VAL A 509 -3.33 3.49 26.31
C VAL A 509 -2.72 2.82 25.06
N ILE A 510 -3.37 3.04 23.92
CA ILE A 510 -2.89 2.71 22.58
C ILE A 510 -2.64 4.02 21.84
N ASP A 511 -1.41 4.25 21.37
CA ASP A 511 -1.08 5.44 20.57
C ASP A 511 -1.00 5.13 19.06
N ILE A 512 -1.54 6.05 18.26
CA ILE A 512 -1.61 5.92 16.79
C ILE A 512 -1.13 7.20 16.11
N ASP A 513 -0.24 7.04 15.12
CA ASP A 513 0.18 8.10 14.19
C ASP A 513 -0.91 8.36 13.16
N SER A 514 -1.97 9.07 13.57
CA SER A 514 -3.08 9.41 12.69
C SER A 514 -3.74 10.72 13.06
N VAL A 515 -4.42 11.31 12.08
CA VAL A 515 -5.35 12.46 12.25
C VAL A 515 -6.73 11.96 12.70
N HIS A 516 -7.57 12.85 13.22
CA HIS A 516 -8.80 12.51 13.95
C HIS A 516 -9.73 11.55 13.20
N CYS A 517 -9.96 11.78 11.90
CA CYS A 517 -10.94 11.03 11.10
C CYS A 517 -10.35 9.81 10.36
N THR A 518 -9.16 9.32 10.73
CA THR A 518 -8.56 8.16 10.06
C THR A 518 -9.23 6.86 10.54
N PRO A 519 -9.74 5.96 9.68
CA PRO A 519 -10.33 4.70 10.13
C PRO A 519 -9.36 3.86 10.97
N LEU A 520 -9.85 3.29 12.08
CA LEU A 520 -9.05 2.43 12.95
C LEU A 520 -8.94 1.02 12.36
N PRO A 521 -7.74 0.41 12.27
CA PRO A 521 -7.60 -0.98 11.84
C PRO A 521 -8.28 -1.96 12.81
N HIS A 522 -8.97 -2.98 12.29
CA HIS A 522 -9.73 -3.97 13.08
C HIS A 522 -8.85 -4.79 14.04
N THR A 523 -7.54 -4.88 13.80
CA THR A 523 -6.58 -5.59 14.65
C THR A 523 -6.50 -5.00 16.06
N PHE A 524 -6.60 -3.67 16.22
CA PHE A 524 -6.53 -3.03 17.53
C PHE A 524 -7.70 -3.41 18.44
N LEU A 525 -8.88 -3.60 17.87
CA LEU A 525 -10.08 -3.99 18.60
C LEU A 525 -10.05 -5.48 18.99
N PHE A 526 -9.51 -6.34 18.12
CA PHE A 526 -9.37 -7.78 18.40
C PHE A 526 -8.49 -8.04 19.62
N PHE A 527 -7.35 -7.36 19.72
CA PHE A 527 -6.42 -7.55 20.83
C PHE A 527 -6.92 -6.94 22.15
N SER A 528 -7.54 -5.76 22.12
CA SER A 528 -8.04 -5.10 23.34
C SER A 528 -9.11 -5.94 24.04
N VAL A 529 -10.11 -6.43 23.30
CA VAL A 529 -11.25 -7.19 23.86
C VAL A 529 -10.83 -8.57 24.41
N LEU A 530 -9.86 -9.24 23.78
CA LEU A 530 -9.34 -10.53 24.25
C LEU A 530 -8.34 -10.38 25.41
N SER A 531 -7.60 -9.26 25.48
CA SER A 531 -6.60 -9.00 26.52
C SER A 531 -7.17 -8.72 27.91
N PHE A 532 -8.47 -8.49 28.06
CA PHE A 532 -9.10 -8.37 29.38
C PHE A 532 -9.07 -9.66 30.22
N HIS A 533 -8.68 -10.80 29.62
CA HIS A 533 -8.40 -12.05 30.32
C HIS A 533 -6.91 -12.45 30.38
N SER A 534 -5.99 -11.72 29.74
CA SER A 534 -4.55 -12.06 29.74
C SER A 534 -3.68 -10.82 29.50
N ASP A 535 -2.72 -10.59 30.41
CA ASP A 535 -1.82 -9.43 30.49
C ASP A 535 -1.44 -8.82 29.13
N MET A 536 -1.82 -7.55 28.92
CA MET A 536 -1.62 -6.77 27.68
C MET A 536 -0.13 -6.51 27.32
N LEU A 537 0.78 -7.05 28.13
CA LEU A 537 2.24 -6.99 28.00
C LEU A 537 2.68 -7.57 26.64
N PHE A 538 2.02 -8.62 26.15
CA PHE A 538 2.45 -9.28 24.90
C PHE A 538 2.20 -8.41 23.65
N VAL A 539 1.13 -7.60 23.62
CA VAL A 539 0.81 -6.75 22.47
C VAL A 539 1.65 -5.48 22.47
N ASN A 540 1.84 -4.84 23.62
CA ASN A 540 2.65 -3.62 23.71
C ASN A 540 4.15 -3.88 23.71
N VAL A 541 4.66 -5.01 24.24
CA VAL A 541 6.06 -5.38 24.08
C VAL A 541 6.34 -5.89 22.67
N LEU A 542 5.40 -6.59 22.01
CA LEU A 542 5.58 -6.93 20.60
C LEU A 542 5.48 -5.66 19.74
N TYR A 543 4.54 -4.75 20.00
CA TYR A 543 4.42 -3.46 19.28
C TYR A 543 5.63 -2.56 19.53
N MET A 544 6.13 -2.45 20.76
CA MET A 544 7.32 -1.64 21.13
C MET A 544 8.63 -2.30 20.69
N LYS A 545 8.76 -3.63 20.69
CA LYS A 545 9.91 -4.32 20.07
C LYS A 545 9.84 -4.23 18.56
N THR A 546 8.64 -4.29 17.98
CA THR A 546 8.42 -4.06 16.55
C THR A 546 8.65 -2.60 16.21
N LEU A 547 8.36 -1.64 17.09
CA LEU A 547 8.66 -0.21 16.94
C LEU A 547 10.15 0.07 17.15
N LYS A 548 10.83 -0.53 18.12
CA LYS A 548 12.31 -0.43 18.27
C LYS A 548 13.02 -1.08 17.09
N PHE A 549 12.52 -2.21 16.59
CA PHE A 549 13.02 -2.86 15.37
C PHE A 549 12.69 -2.03 14.12
N LEU A 550 11.47 -1.49 14.02
CA LEU A 550 11.01 -0.59 12.96
C LEU A 550 11.71 0.76 13.03
N LEU A 551 12.15 1.25 14.19
CA LEU A 551 12.86 2.52 14.40
C LEU A 551 14.36 2.35 14.16
N TYR A 552 14.94 1.21 14.52
CA TYR A 552 16.26 0.80 14.06
C TYR A 552 16.27 0.70 12.53
N ILE A 553 15.20 0.15 11.94
CA ILE A 553 14.92 0.19 10.51
C ILE A 553 14.66 1.62 10.03
N TYR A 554 13.88 2.46 10.72
CA TYR A 554 13.46 3.79 10.21
C TYR A 554 14.60 4.82 10.23
N THR A 555 15.53 4.69 11.18
CA THR A 555 16.68 5.59 11.32
C THR A 555 17.87 5.15 10.47
N ASN A 556 18.00 3.86 10.14
CA ASN A 556 19.13 3.32 9.36
C ASN A 556 18.80 2.72 7.98
N ASN A 557 17.54 2.43 7.64
CA ASN A 557 17.14 1.88 6.34
C ASN A 557 16.84 2.99 5.32
N LYS A 558 17.90 3.54 4.73
CA LYS A 558 17.76 4.49 3.64
C LYS A 558 17.51 3.74 2.33
N MET A 559 16.24 3.59 1.94
CA MET A 559 15.88 3.05 0.62
C MET A 559 16.12 4.06 -0.51
N LEU A 560 16.05 5.36 -0.19
CA LEU A 560 16.45 6.46 -1.07
C LEU A 560 17.71 7.12 -0.53
N ASN A 561 18.73 7.20 -1.36
CA ASN A 561 19.97 7.90 -1.10
C ASN A 561 20.06 9.16 -1.96
N LEU A 562 20.57 10.23 -1.37
CA LEU A 562 20.98 11.42 -2.08
C LEU A 562 22.49 11.36 -2.26
N VAL A 563 22.93 11.17 -3.51
CA VAL A 563 24.35 11.11 -3.88
C VAL A 563 24.78 12.44 -4.45
N LYS A 564 25.97 12.94 -4.09
CA LYS A 564 26.47 14.22 -4.61
C LYS A 564 26.71 14.10 -6.12
N ALA A 565 25.96 14.86 -6.92
CA ALA A 565 25.98 14.81 -8.37
C ALA A 565 27.16 15.57 -9.01
N SER A 566 27.86 16.41 -8.24
CA SER A 566 29.10 17.09 -8.65
C SER A 566 30.00 17.34 -7.43
N ALA A 567 31.25 16.87 -7.49
CA ALA A 567 32.20 17.02 -6.39
C ALA A 567 32.59 18.49 -6.16
N ASN A 568 32.70 19.28 -7.24
CA ASN A 568 33.21 20.66 -7.28
C ASN A 568 32.17 21.74 -6.96
N PHE A 569 30.99 21.38 -6.47
CA PHE A 569 29.97 22.34 -6.07
C PHE A 569 30.35 22.93 -4.70
N THR A 570 30.73 24.22 -4.67
CA THR A 570 31.11 24.98 -3.46
C THR A 570 30.05 26.01 -3.10
N PRO A 571 29.73 26.21 -1.81
CA PRO A 571 28.70 27.15 -1.40
C PRO A 571 29.07 28.61 -1.70
N PRO A 572 28.10 29.45 -2.08
CA PRO A 572 28.34 30.89 -2.22
C PRO A 572 28.66 31.50 -0.86
N THR A 573 29.80 32.19 -0.76
CA THR A 573 30.16 33.02 0.39
C THR A 573 29.44 34.37 0.27
N ASN A 574 28.35 34.57 1.01
CA ASN A 574 27.68 35.86 1.28
C ASN A 574 27.15 36.71 0.10
N GLU A 575 27.21 36.27 -1.16
CA GLU A 575 26.67 37.00 -2.32
C GLU A 575 25.26 36.50 -2.75
N LYS A 576 24.43 37.40 -3.31
CA LYS A 576 23.15 37.02 -3.93
C LYS A 576 23.44 36.14 -5.16
N THR A 577 23.20 34.83 -5.06
CA THR A 577 23.35 33.88 -6.18
C THR A 577 21.98 33.48 -6.75
N LEU A 578 21.81 33.58 -8.07
CA LEU A 578 20.64 33.11 -8.80
C LEU A 578 20.91 31.70 -9.37
N TYR A 579 19.89 30.83 -9.35
CA TYR A 579 19.97 29.45 -9.83
C TYR A 579 19.15 29.28 -11.10
N PHE A 580 19.77 28.83 -12.19
CA PHE A 580 19.11 28.53 -13.45
C PHE A 580 19.35 27.08 -13.84
N HIS A 581 18.28 26.30 -14.02
CA HIS A 581 18.38 24.90 -14.43
C HIS A 581 18.06 24.75 -15.92
N ASP A 582 18.99 24.19 -16.66
CA ASP A 582 18.79 23.74 -18.04
C ASP A 582 18.41 22.26 -18.01
N HIS A 583 17.10 22.00 -18.06
CA HIS A 583 16.55 20.64 -18.10
C HIS A 583 16.98 19.88 -19.37
N ALA A 584 17.06 20.56 -20.51
CA ALA A 584 17.38 19.93 -21.78
C ALA A 584 18.80 19.31 -21.79
N GLN A 585 19.74 19.95 -21.06
CA GLN A 585 21.13 19.53 -20.99
C GLN A 585 21.54 18.96 -19.63
N ARG A 586 20.61 18.89 -18.65
CA ARG A 586 20.86 18.50 -17.25
C ARG A 586 21.99 19.32 -16.61
N ARG A 587 21.98 20.64 -16.83
CA ARG A 587 22.99 21.58 -16.32
C ARG A 587 22.36 22.54 -15.31
N LEU A 588 23.10 22.87 -14.25
CA LEU A 588 22.74 23.89 -13.28
C LEU A 588 23.73 25.04 -13.37
N CYS A 589 23.23 26.23 -13.68
CA CYS A 589 24.01 27.46 -13.74
C CYS A 589 23.79 28.28 -12.46
N LEU A 590 24.90 28.65 -11.82
CA LEU A 590 24.96 29.57 -10.69
C LEU A 590 25.38 30.93 -11.21
N LEU A 591 24.59 31.95 -10.97
CA LEU A 591 24.91 33.33 -11.37
C LEU A 591 25.12 34.18 -10.13
N HIS A 592 26.38 34.56 -9.88
CA HIS A 592 26.77 35.44 -8.79
C HIS A 592 26.63 36.90 -9.21
N VAL A 593 25.94 37.69 -8.40
CA VAL A 593 25.70 39.11 -8.65
C VAL A 593 26.84 39.95 -8.09
N GLY A 594 27.78 40.35 -8.96
CA GLY A 594 28.83 41.32 -8.63
C GLY A 594 28.41 42.76 -8.87
N SER A 595 29.26 43.73 -8.50
CA SER A 595 28.98 45.17 -8.63
C SER A 595 28.83 45.64 -10.09
N ASN A 596 29.63 45.12 -11.03
CA ASN A 596 29.67 45.57 -12.44
C ASN A 596 29.39 44.47 -13.48
N HIS A 597 29.48 43.19 -13.10
CA HIS A 597 29.23 42.04 -13.99
C HIS A 597 28.57 40.90 -13.19
N PHE A 598 27.73 40.10 -13.84
CA PHE A 598 27.32 38.81 -13.32
C PHE A 598 28.38 37.76 -13.64
N ARG A 599 28.79 36.96 -12.65
CA ARG A 599 29.70 35.82 -12.84
C ARG A 599 28.91 34.51 -12.83
N GLY A 600 28.89 33.84 -13.96
CA GLY A 600 28.21 32.56 -14.14
C GLY A 600 29.16 31.38 -14.01
N VAL A 601 28.80 30.39 -13.19
CA VAL A 601 29.45 29.08 -13.11
C VAL A 601 28.42 28.02 -13.46
N MET A 602 28.66 27.29 -14.54
CA MET A 602 27.80 26.18 -14.97
C MET A 602 28.39 24.85 -14.51
N HIS A 603 27.58 24.08 -13.79
CA HIS A 603 27.83 22.70 -13.43
C HIS A 603 26.98 21.76 -14.29
N THR A 604 27.58 20.70 -14.82
CA THR A 604 26.84 19.64 -15.53
C THR A 604 26.66 18.45 -14.60
N ALA A 605 25.43 17.96 -14.43
CA ALA A 605 25.17 16.81 -13.56
C ALA A 605 25.94 15.57 -14.06
N GLY A 606 26.68 14.90 -13.17
CA GLY A 606 27.50 13.74 -13.52
C GLY A 606 28.86 14.06 -14.17
N SER A 607 29.25 15.33 -14.26
CA SER A 607 30.56 15.77 -14.75
C SER A 607 31.21 16.74 -13.76
N ASN A 608 32.52 16.59 -13.56
CA ASN A 608 33.31 17.51 -12.73
C ASN A 608 33.75 18.78 -13.50
N LYS A 609 33.44 18.89 -14.79
CA LYS A 609 33.77 20.07 -15.61
C LYS A 609 32.85 21.23 -15.29
N THR A 610 33.43 22.39 -15.02
CA THR A 610 32.72 23.67 -14.87
C THR A 610 32.99 24.57 -16.07
N PHE A 611 32.00 25.40 -16.42
CA PHE A 611 32.17 26.45 -17.42
C PHE A 611 31.89 27.79 -16.78
N ASN A 612 32.88 28.68 -16.83
CA ASN A 612 32.81 30.01 -16.21
C ASN A 612 32.64 31.07 -17.31
N PHE A 613 31.74 32.01 -17.07
CA PHE A 613 31.48 33.13 -17.98
C PHE A 613 31.10 34.39 -17.21
N GLU A 614 31.20 35.55 -17.86
CA GLU A 614 30.76 36.83 -17.32
C GLU A 614 29.67 37.44 -18.20
N LEU A 615 28.71 38.16 -17.60
CA LEU A 615 27.67 38.91 -18.30
C LEU A 615 27.62 40.36 -17.74
N PRO A 616 27.25 41.37 -18.54
CA PRO A 616 27.09 42.75 -18.05
C PRO A 616 25.95 42.86 -17.01
N SER A 617 26.16 43.61 -15.92
CA SER A 617 25.26 43.64 -14.75
C SER A 617 24.00 44.52 -14.86
N SER A 618 23.65 45.01 -16.04
CA SER A 618 22.65 46.07 -16.19
C SER A 618 21.18 45.62 -16.19
N GLU A 619 20.88 44.31 -16.20
CA GLU A 619 19.55 43.82 -16.57
C GLU A 619 19.04 42.66 -15.70
N MET A 620 17.71 42.61 -15.51
CA MET A 620 17.03 41.52 -14.80
C MET A 620 16.96 40.28 -15.70
N ILE A 621 17.48 39.15 -15.21
CA ILE A 621 17.49 37.87 -15.93
C ILE A 621 16.43 36.95 -15.34
N SER A 622 15.47 36.51 -16.16
CA SER A 622 14.39 35.60 -15.75
C SER A 622 14.64 34.14 -16.15
N LEU A 623 15.24 33.90 -17.31
CA LEU A 623 15.65 32.59 -17.81
C LEU A 623 17.04 32.69 -18.45
N LEU A 624 17.89 31.67 -18.26
CA LEU A 624 19.23 31.60 -18.85
C LEU A 624 19.54 30.15 -19.24
N LYS A 625 19.99 29.92 -20.47
CA LYS A 625 20.43 28.61 -20.97
C LYS A 625 21.65 28.73 -21.85
N ILE A 626 22.48 27.68 -21.85
CA ILE A 626 23.79 27.70 -22.50
C ILE A 626 23.80 26.70 -23.65
N SER A 627 24.42 27.09 -24.75
CA SER A 627 24.60 26.23 -25.92
C SER A 627 25.32 24.92 -25.55
N PRO A 628 25.05 23.80 -26.25
CA PRO A 628 25.63 22.49 -25.91
C PRO A 628 27.17 22.50 -25.96
N ASN A 629 27.75 23.28 -26.87
CA ASN A 629 29.19 23.47 -27.06
C ASN A 629 29.80 24.53 -26.12
N CYS A 630 29.02 25.13 -25.21
CA CYS A 630 29.44 26.16 -24.27
C CYS A 630 30.05 27.43 -24.92
N LYS A 631 29.66 27.77 -26.15
CA LYS A 631 30.19 28.95 -26.87
C LYS A 631 29.27 30.17 -26.83
N ALA A 632 28.00 29.96 -26.52
CA ALA A 632 27.00 31.02 -26.42
C ALA A 632 26.06 30.81 -25.22
N VAL A 633 25.64 31.91 -24.60
CA VAL A 633 24.61 31.99 -23.56
C VAL A 633 23.41 32.74 -24.12
N ALA A 634 22.21 32.19 -23.93
CA ALA A 634 20.96 32.87 -24.23
C ALA A 634 20.25 33.20 -22.91
N TYR A 635 19.79 34.43 -22.73
CA TYR A 635 19.05 34.84 -21.55
C TYR A 635 17.85 35.74 -21.90
N GLU A 636 16.78 35.62 -21.13
CA GLU A 636 15.56 36.43 -21.27
C GLU A 636 15.68 37.71 -20.46
N GLN A 637 15.76 38.85 -21.16
CA GLN A 637 15.80 40.20 -20.56
C GLN A 637 14.40 40.71 -20.22
N SER A 638 13.43 40.45 -21.12
CA SER A 638 12.03 40.84 -20.95
C SER A 638 11.14 39.78 -21.59
N GLN A 639 9.84 39.83 -21.31
CA GLN A 639 8.86 38.83 -21.80
C GLN A 639 8.79 38.69 -23.33
N ASN A 640 9.47 39.56 -24.10
CA ASN A 640 9.47 39.57 -25.56
C ASN A 640 10.88 39.56 -26.18
N ILE A 641 11.95 39.65 -25.37
CA ILE A 641 13.33 39.83 -25.85
C ILE A 641 14.24 38.77 -25.25
N ILE A 642 14.88 37.99 -26.12
CA ILE A 642 15.97 37.07 -25.76
C ILE A 642 17.28 37.66 -26.29
N LYS A 643 18.27 37.74 -25.41
CA LYS A 643 19.64 38.17 -25.73
C LYS A 643 20.56 36.98 -25.85
N PHE A 644 21.46 37.05 -26.83
CA PHE A 644 22.46 36.02 -27.09
C PHE A 644 23.84 36.62 -26.94
N VAL A 645 24.66 36.01 -26.09
CA VAL A 645 26.05 36.38 -25.84
C VAL A 645 26.94 35.25 -26.33
N SER A 646 27.74 35.51 -27.35
CA SER A 646 28.78 34.58 -27.83
C SER A 646 30.13 34.90 -27.22
N PHE A 647 30.93 33.87 -26.92
CA PHE A 647 32.30 34.02 -26.44
C PHE A 647 33.31 33.73 -27.56
N GLY A 648 34.23 34.66 -27.82
CA GLY A 648 35.35 34.47 -28.76
C GLY A 648 36.54 33.71 -28.15
N GLU A 649 37.59 33.49 -28.95
CA GLU A 649 38.84 32.81 -28.53
C GLU A 649 39.59 33.50 -27.38
N ARG A 650 39.37 34.81 -27.21
CA ARG A 650 39.70 35.55 -25.99
C ARG A 650 38.38 35.89 -25.32
N GLN A 651 38.18 35.47 -24.07
CA GLN A 651 36.96 35.62 -23.24
C GLN A 651 36.43 37.06 -23.01
N GLN A 652 36.78 38.05 -23.86
CA GLN A 652 36.54 39.48 -23.64
C GLN A 652 35.74 40.19 -24.77
N SER A 653 35.22 39.48 -25.77
CA SER A 653 34.32 40.09 -26.78
C SER A 653 32.88 39.64 -26.57
N PHE A 654 32.05 40.53 -26.01
CA PHE A 654 30.60 40.34 -25.93
C PHE A 654 29.96 40.90 -27.21
N LEU A 655 29.35 40.06 -28.02
CA LEU A 655 28.44 40.48 -29.08
C LEU A 655 27.04 40.05 -28.68
N VAL A 656 26.19 41.04 -28.39
CA VAL A 656 24.80 40.85 -28.00
C VAL A 656 23.95 40.96 -29.26
N SER A 657 23.21 39.91 -29.60
CA SER A 657 22.14 40.00 -30.59
C SER A 657 20.78 39.88 -29.90
N ASP A 658 19.88 40.80 -30.23
CA ASP A 658 18.52 40.84 -29.71
C ASP A 658 17.60 40.13 -30.69
N LEU A 659 16.79 39.20 -30.20
CA LEU A 659 15.68 38.63 -30.97
C LEU A 659 14.37 39.21 -30.45
N ASP A 660 13.92 40.27 -31.11
CA ASP A 660 12.55 40.77 -30.94
C ASP A 660 11.58 39.83 -31.67
N SER A 661 10.61 39.28 -30.92
CA SER A 661 9.44 38.70 -31.58
C SER A 661 8.69 39.85 -32.27
N SER A 662 8.81 39.95 -33.59
CA SER A 662 8.31 41.07 -34.40
C SER A 662 6.78 41.23 -34.44
N GLY A 663 6.06 40.70 -33.45
CA GLY A 663 4.60 40.79 -33.32
C GLY A 663 4.11 40.50 -31.91
N ALA A 664 4.48 41.32 -30.92
CA ALA A 664 3.82 41.49 -29.61
C ALA A 664 3.48 40.23 -28.77
N SER A 665 3.98 39.04 -29.14
CA SER A 665 3.60 37.79 -28.50
C SER A 665 4.58 37.43 -27.39
N LYS A 666 4.06 37.28 -26.17
CA LYS A 666 4.85 36.85 -25.02
C LYS A 666 5.60 35.55 -25.29
N ILE A 667 6.90 35.55 -25.01
CA ILE A 667 7.77 34.38 -25.03
C ILE A 667 7.43 33.53 -23.80
N LEU A 668 7.22 32.24 -24.01
CA LEU A 668 7.01 31.26 -22.94
C LEU A 668 8.33 30.63 -22.51
N GLY A 669 9.29 30.51 -23.42
CA GLY A 669 10.68 30.13 -23.16
C GLY A 669 11.40 29.65 -24.41
N PHE A 670 12.65 29.21 -24.22
CA PHE A 670 13.51 28.72 -25.30
C PHE A 670 14.35 27.51 -24.83
N GLU A 671 14.79 26.68 -25.78
CA GLU A 671 15.59 25.46 -25.53
C GLU A 671 16.70 25.31 -26.57
N TRP A 672 17.91 24.97 -26.12
CA TRP A 672 18.99 24.57 -27.03
C TRP A 672 18.80 23.11 -27.46
N LEU A 673 18.72 22.88 -28.77
CA LEU A 673 18.67 21.55 -29.35
C LEU A 673 20.06 20.91 -29.33
N LYS A 674 20.13 19.58 -29.38
CA LYS A 674 21.39 18.81 -29.45
C LYS A 674 22.26 19.22 -30.65
N SER A 675 21.67 19.74 -31.72
CA SER A 675 22.36 20.25 -32.90
C SER A 675 23.10 21.58 -32.68
N GLY A 676 22.81 22.29 -31.58
CA GLY A 676 23.26 23.66 -31.37
C GLY A 676 22.32 24.74 -31.93
N ASP A 677 21.18 24.34 -32.49
CA ASP A 677 20.11 25.26 -32.88
C ASP A 677 19.23 25.61 -31.68
N ILE A 678 18.46 26.69 -31.74
CA ILE A 678 17.59 27.13 -30.65
C ILE A 678 16.11 27.04 -31.02
N LEU A 679 15.34 26.38 -30.17
CA LEU A 679 13.89 26.33 -30.18
C LEU A 679 13.34 27.47 -29.33
N ILE A 680 12.41 28.25 -29.86
CA ILE A 680 11.74 29.35 -29.16
C ILE A 680 10.24 29.11 -29.24
N VAL A 681 9.58 29.14 -28.09
CA VAL A 681 8.14 28.94 -27.96
C VAL A 681 7.53 30.23 -27.42
N SER A 682 6.70 30.88 -28.23
CA SER A 682 5.87 32.01 -27.82
C SER A 682 4.41 31.60 -27.72
N TYR A 683 3.57 32.50 -27.20
CA TYR A 683 2.13 32.29 -27.11
C TYR A 683 1.48 31.98 -28.48
N CYS A 684 2.03 32.54 -29.57
CA CYS A 684 1.46 32.47 -30.93
C CYS A 684 2.30 31.64 -31.94
N GLU A 685 3.53 31.25 -31.60
CA GLU A 685 4.48 30.69 -32.56
C GLU A 685 5.49 29.75 -31.90
N ILE A 686 5.77 28.61 -32.54
CA ILE A 686 6.97 27.80 -32.27
C ILE A 686 7.94 28.04 -33.42
N SER A 687 9.16 28.49 -33.12
CA SER A 687 10.20 28.74 -34.11
C SER A 687 11.51 28.06 -33.75
N ILE A 688 12.21 27.53 -34.76
CA ILE A 688 13.57 27.01 -34.63
C ILE A 688 14.51 27.95 -35.40
N TYR A 689 15.57 28.39 -34.74
CA TYR A 689 16.61 29.24 -35.30
C TYR A 689 17.96 28.52 -35.27
N GLN A 690 18.71 28.65 -36.34
CA GLN A 690 20.12 28.27 -36.38
C GLN A 690 20.98 29.38 -35.81
N PHE A 691 21.83 29.03 -34.85
CA PHE A 691 22.86 29.92 -34.36
C PHE A 691 24.08 29.87 -35.28
N VAL A 692 24.31 30.94 -36.03
CA VAL A 692 25.43 31.04 -36.97
C VAL A 692 26.62 31.70 -36.26
N GLU A 693 27.48 30.86 -35.68
CA GLU A 693 28.61 31.29 -34.83
C GLU A 693 29.49 32.36 -35.51
N GLN A 694 29.85 32.17 -36.78
CA GLN A 694 30.73 33.09 -37.54
C GLN A 694 30.12 34.48 -37.79
N LYS A 695 28.79 34.58 -37.84
CA LYS A 695 28.06 35.83 -38.14
C LYS A 695 27.40 36.44 -36.91
N HIS A 696 27.54 35.78 -35.76
CA HIS A 696 26.90 36.17 -34.49
C HIS A 696 25.41 36.48 -34.65
N CYS A 697 24.72 35.72 -35.51
CA CYS A 697 23.32 35.98 -35.84
C CYS A 697 22.48 34.70 -35.84
N LEU A 698 21.17 34.89 -35.69
CA LEU A 698 20.19 33.81 -35.73
C LEU A 698 19.51 33.77 -37.08
N ARG A 699 19.52 32.61 -37.73
CA ARG A 699 18.78 32.38 -38.97
C ARG A 699 17.58 31.50 -38.68
N ARG A 700 16.35 32.01 -38.89
CA ARG A 700 15.13 31.23 -38.72
C ARG A 700 15.10 30.07 -39.72
N LEU A 701 15.00 28.84 -39.23
CA LEU A 701 14.91 27.63 -40.05
C LEU A 701 13.46 27.21 -40.29
N ARG A 702 12.65 27.20 -39.23
CA ARG A 702 11.26 26.74 -39.28
C ARG A 702 10.41 27.53 -38.30
N SER A 703 9.14 27.76 -38.66
CA SER A 703 8.13 28.31 -37.76
C SER A 703 6.79 27.61 -37.98
N VAL A 704 6.02 27.45 -36.90
CA VAL A 704 4.64 26.98 -36.90
C VAL A 704 3.82 27.88 -35.97
N ARG A 705 2.74 28.48 -36.49
CA ARG A 705 1.79 29.27 -35.69
C ARG A 705 0.91 28.35 -34.86
N ILE A 706 0.85 28.59 -33.56
CA ILE A 706 -0.02 27.89 -32.60
C ILE A 706 -0.44 28.85 -31.49
N CYS A 707 -1.60 28.63 -30.87
CA CYS A 707 -1.91 29.27 -29.59
C CYS A 707 -1.55 28.29 -28.48
N THR A 708 -0.68 28.68 -27.55
CA THR A 708 -0.31 27.82 -26.40
C THR A 708 -0.04 28.64 -25.15
N ASN A 709 -0.37 28.09 -23.99
CA ASN A 709 -0.18 28.73 -22.70
C ASN A 709 1.13 28.31 -22.02
N ALA A 710 1.57 27.07 -22.23
CA ALA A 710 2.80 26.53 -21.67
C ALA A 710 3.31 25.33 -22.51
N TYR A 711 4.55 24.90 -22.24
CA TYR A 711 5.19 23.79 -22.94
C TYR A 711 6.13 23.02 -22.01
N VAL A 712 6.46 21.79 -22.39
CA VAL A 712 7.57 20.97 -21.87
C VAL A 712 8.33 20.40 -23.06
N TYR A 713 9.65 20.49 -23.03
CA TYR A 713 10.52 19.89 -24.03
C TYR A 713 11.31 18.72 -23.44
N SER A 714 11.19 17.55 -24.07
CA SER A 714 11.96 16.35 -23.75
C SER A 714 13.12 16.19 -24.74
N PRO A 715 14.36 16.48 -24.32
CA PRO A 715 15.55 16.39 -25.19
C PRO A 715 15.92 14.95 -25.55
N ASP A 716 15.59 13.99 -24.69
CA ASP A 716 15.92 12.58 -24.87
C ASP A 716 15.10 11.98 -26.03
N TRP A 717 13.88 12.48 -26.22
CA TRP A 717 12.95 12.03 -27.25
C TRP A 717 12.76 13.03 -28.40
N ASN A 718 13.37 14.22 -28.32
CA ASN A 718 13.12 15.36 -29.20
C ASN A 718 11.62 15.67 -29.34
N LEU A 719 10.90 15.64 -28.22
CA LEU A 719 9.45 15.87 -28.17
C LEU A 719 9.15 17.19 -27.47
N LEU A 720 8.34 18.01 -28.13
CA LEU A 720 7.78 19.23 -27.58
C LEU A 720 6.30 19.01 -27.32
N VAL A 721 5.88 19.13 -26.07
CA VAL A 721 4.48 19.01 -25.65
C VAL A 721 4.00 20.39 -25.27
N THR A 722 2.94 20.88 -25.90
CA THR A 722 2.35 22.19 -25.63
C THR A 722 0.89 22.04 -25.20
N TRP A 723 0.36 22.96 -24.39
CA TRP A 723 -1.05 22.90 -24.00
C TRP A 723 -1.74 24.26 -23.89
N THR A 724 -3.05 24.21 -24.08
CA THR A 724 -3.97 25.35 -23.98
C THR A 724 -5.02 25.12 -22.92
N HIS A 725 -5.31 26.15 -22.13
CA HIS A 725 -6.31 26.09 -21.06
C HIS A 725 -7.67 26.57 -21.57
N GLY A 726 -8.70 25.72 -21.43
CA GLY A 726 -10.09 26.03 -21.75
C GLY A 726 -11.05 25.38 -20.73
N ARG A 727 -12.15 24.78 -21.21
CA ARG A 727 -13.01 23.89 -20.37
C ARG A 727 -12.31 22.55 -20.07
N SER A 728 -11.58 22.04 -21.06
CA SER A 728 -10.59 20.97 -20.94
C SER A 728 -9.20 21.56 -21.22
N THR A 729 -8.13 20.93 -20.72
CA THR A 729 -6.76 21.30 -21.13
C THR A 729 -6.39 20.45 -22.32
N THR A 730 -6.10 21.11 -23.44
CA THR A 730 -5.76 20.39 -24.65
C THR A 730 -4.25 20.37 -24.88
N PHE A 731 -3.70 19.17 -24.97
CA PHE A 731 -2.29 18.91 -25.26
C PHE A 731 -2.06 18.68 -26.75
N THR A 732 -0.99 19.25 -27.28
CA THR A 732 -0.49 19.03 -28.64
C THR A 732 0.96 18.58 -28.59
N VAL A 733 1.28 17.48 -29.28
CA VAL A 733 2.62 16.88 -29.29
C VAL A 733 3.29 17.14 -30.64
N PHE A 734 4.51 17.66 -30.60
CA PHE A 734 5.40 17.84 -31.74
C PHE A 734 6.67 17.02 -31.56
N ARG A 735 7.18 16.45 -32.66
CA ARG A 735 8.50 15.80 -32.70
C ARG A 735 9.42 16.57 -33.61
N ILE A 736 10.62 16.84 -33.11
CA ILE A 736 11.69 17.47 -33.87
C ILE A 736 12.55 16.35 -34.45
N LYS A 737 12.39 16.05 -35.74
CA LYS A 737 13.23 15.02 -36.41
C LYS A 737 14.62 15.56 -36.69
N ASN A 738 14.67 16.78 -37.22
CA ASN A 738 15.85 17.61 -37.38
C ASN A 738 15.41 19.07 -37.26
N SER A 739 16.36 20.01 -37.22
CA SER A 739 16.07 21.44 -37.00
C SER A 739 15.22 22.09 -38.11
N ALA A 740 15.05 21.42 -39.25
CA ALA A 740 14.21 21.87 -40.36
C ALA A 740 12.80 21.24 -40.35
N VAL A 741 12.60 20.10 -39.67
CA VAL A 741 11.36 19.30 -39.72
C VAL A 741 10.75 19.19 -38.32
N LEU A 742 9.71 20.02 -38.11
CA LEU A 742 8.82 19.95 -36.95
C LEU A 742 7.53 19.21 -37.34
N GLN A 743 7.37 17.97 -36.88
CA GLN A 743 6.22 17.13 -37.19
C GLN A 743 5.21 17.15 -36.04
N LYS A 744 3.95 17.51 -36.30
CA LYS A 744 2.84 17.39 -35.34
C LYS A 744 2.37 15.92 -35.27
N PHE A 745 2.29 15.34 -34.08
CA PHE A 745 1.94 13.93 -33.86
C PHE A 745 0.47 13.75 -33.49
N SER A 746 0.06 14.27 -32.33
CA SER A 746 -1.25 14.00 -31.74
C SER A 746 -1.77 15.19 -30.95
N LYS A 747 -3.09 15.23 -30.78
CA LYS A 747 -3.82 16.15 -29.90
C LYS A 747 -4.66 15.28 -28.97
N PHE A 748 -4.62 15.54 -27.67
CA PHE A 748 -5.48 14.86 -26.69
C PHE A 748 -5.95 15.84 -25.64
N GLU A 749 -7.10 15.56 -25.05
CA GLU A 749 -7.72 16.43 -24.05
C GLU A 749 -7.64 15.77 -22.68
N VAL A 750 -7.30 16.58 -21.68
CA VAL A 750 -7.33 16.20 -20.28
C VAL A 750 -8.49 16.95 -19.64
N GLU A 751 -9.51 16.20 -19.24
CA GLU A 751 -10.63 16.74 -18.48
C GLU A 751 -10.16 17.11 -17.07
N HIS A 752 -10.09 18.40 -16.79
CA HIS A 752 -9.91 18.86 -15.42
C HIS A 752 -11.23 18.72 -14.69
N VAL A 753 -11.22 17.92 -13.62
CA VAL A 753 -12.32 17.86 -12.66
C VAL A 753 -12.29 19.15 -11.83
N CYS A 754 -12.80 20.25 -12.39
CA CYS A 754 -12.84 21.55 -11.72
C CYS A 754 -14.22 22.20 -11.88
N ASN A 755 -14.89 22.40 -10.75
CA ASN A 755 -15.98 23.35 -10.59
C ASN A 755 -15.55 24.75 -11.04
N VAL A 756 -16.41 25.37 -11.83
CA VAL A 756 -16.32 26.73 -12.36
C VAL A 756 -16.26 27.75 -11.21
N ALA A 757 -15.07 28.26 -10.85
CA ALA A 757 -14.86 29.60 -10.24
C ALA A 757 -13.40 29.91 -9.81
N LYS A 758 -12.54 28.92 -9.51
CA LYS A 758 -11.20 29.17 -8.91
C LYS A 758 -10.08 28.19 -9.32
N SER A 759 -9.98 27.77 -10.59
CA SER A 759 -8.87 26.89 -11.01
C SER A 759 -7.61 27.68 -11.40
N GLN A 760 -6.46 27.34 -10.81
CA GLN A 760 -5.15 27.77 -11.30
C GLN A 760 -4.79 27.03 -12.60
N PRO A 761 -4.12 27.66 -13.58
CA PRO A 761 -3.68 26.99 -14.80
C PRO A 761 -2.65 25.90 -14.49
N LEU A 762 -2.70 24.80 -15.25
CA LEU A 762 -1.69 23.73 -15.19
C LEU A 762 -0.29 24.31 -15.46
N MET A 763 0.63 24.10 -14.52
CA MET A 763 2.00 24.58 -14.54
C MET A 763 2.95 23.55 -15.19
N GLU A 764 4.08 24.02 -15.73
CA GLU A 764 5.12 23.18 -16.36
C GLU A 764 5.54 21.98 -15.48
N ARG A 765 5.81 22.23 -14.21
CA ARG A 765 6.21 21.20 -13.22
C ARG A 765 5.19 20.08 -12.98
N GLN A 766 3.95 20.24 -13.45
CA GLN A 766 2.89 19.23 -13.32
C GLN A 766 2.82 18.29 -14.53
N VAL A 767 3.59 18.55 -15.58
CA VAL A 767 3.67 17.71 -16.78
C VAL A 767 5.06 17.08 -16.82
N ILE A 768 5.11 15.79 -17.16
CA ILE A 768 6.36 15.03 -17.31
C ILE A 768 6.31 14.22 -18.61
N VAL A 769 7.44 14.15 -19.31
CA VAL A 769 7.61 13.28 -20.48
C VAL A 769 8.74 12.30 -20.18
N THR A 770 8.41 11.02 -20.07
CA THR A 770 9.33 10.02 -19.53
C THR A 770 9.07 8.64 -20.13
N GLU A 771 10.11 7.81 -20.21
CA GLU A 771 10.00 6.41 -20.61
C GLU A 771 9.98 5.53 -19.35
N ILE A 772 8.98 4.65 -19.27
CA ILE A 772 8.84 3.65 -18.19
C ILE A 772 8.60 2.30 -18.86
N TYR A 773 9.50 1.33 -18.61
CA TYR A 773 9.46 0.01 -19.24
C TYR A 773 9.31 0.09 -20.76
N ASN A 774 10.22 0.81 -21.44
CA ASN A 774 10.27 1.01 -22.89
C ASN A 774 9.05 1.69 -23.55
N ASN A 775 8.08 2.11 -22.73
CA ASN A 775 6.90 2.84 -23.15
C ASN A 775 7.05 4.31 -22.77
N LEU A 776 6.91 5.18 -23.76
CA LEU A 776 7.00 6.62 -23.58
C LEU A 776 5.65 7.16 -23.11
N TYR A 777 5.63 7.91 -22.01
CA TYR A 777 4.42 8.50 -21.43
C TYR A 777 4.53 10.02 -21.32
N ILE A 778 3.39 10.68 -21.48
CA ILE A 778 3.13 12.03 -21.00
C ILE A 778 2.32 11.88 -19.71
N GLY A 779 2.93 12.21 -18.58
CA GLY A 779 2.30 12.21 -17.27
C GLY A 779 1.76 13.59 -16.90
N VAL A 780 0.54 13.65 -16.39
CA VAL A 780 -0.11 14.89 -15.94
C VAL A 780 -0.54 14.75 -14.48
N LEU A 781 0.07 15.56 -13.62
CA LEU A 781 -0.22 15.65 -12.19
C LEU A 781 -1.45 16.56 -11.96
N LEU A 782 -2.53 15.95 -11.48
CA LEU A 782 -3.80 16.61 -11.20
C LEU A 782 -4.12 16.56 -9.70
N THR A 783 -4.56 17.68 -9.15
CA THR A 783 -5.13 17.75 -7.80
C THR A 783 -6.65 17.73 -7.92
N ASN A 784 -7.30 16.65 -7.47
CA ASN A 784 -8.76 16.55 -7.55
C ASN A 784 -9.40 17.24 -6.33
N LEU A 785 -10.09 18.36 -6.57
CA LEU A 785 -10.79 19.14 -5.54
C LEU A 785 -12.24 18.69 -5.30
N MET A 786 -12.78 17.73 -6.08
CA MET A 786 -14.20 17.33 -6.00
C MET A 786 -14.50 16.31 -4.89
N LEU A 787 -13.49 15.72 -4.26
CA LEU A 787 -13.65 14.90 -3.05
C LEU A 787 -13.36 15.77 -1.83
N TYR A 788 -14.37 16.54 -1.39
CA TYR A 788 -14.32 17.43 -0.23
C TYR A 788 -14.03 16.73 1.11
N SER A 789 -13.81 15.41 1.11
CA SER A 789 -13.39 14.63 2.28
C SER A 789 -11.95 14.08 2.21
N SER A 790 -11.20 14.23 1.11
CA SER A 790 -9.87 13.58 1.00
C SER A 790 -8.78 14.27 0.18
N GLY A 791 -9.10 15.27 -0.66
CA GLY A 791 -8.10 16.04 -1.43
C GLY A 791 -7.01 15.17 -2.09
N CYS A 792 -7.44 14.22 -2.91
CA CYS A 792 -6.57 13.24 -3.55
C CYS A 792 -5.77 13.86 -4.71
N VAL A 793 -4.46 13.57 -4.76
CA VAL A 793 -3.59 13.91 -5.89
C VAL A 793 -3.41 12.68 -6.77
N GLN A 794 -3.46 12.87 -8.09
CA GLN A 794 -3.31 11.79 -9.05
C GLN A 794 -2.35 12.15 -10.19
N VAL A 795 -1.65 11.17 -10.75
CA VAL A 795 -0.89 11.30 -12.00
C VAL A 795 -1.56 10.46 -13.06
N GLN A 796 -2.01 11.10 -14.14
CA GLN A 796 -2.58 10.43 -15.31
C GLN A 796 -1.49 10.21 -16.35
N LEU A 797 -1.34 8.99 -16.87
CA LEU A 797 -0.33 8.63 -17.86
C LEU A 797 -0.96 8.39 -19.24
N TYR A 798 -0.42 9.07 -20.24
CA TYR A 798 -0.84 9.01 -21.63
C TYR A 798 0.33 8.46 -22.47
N PRO A 799 0.27 7.22 -22.99
CA PRO A 799 1.34 6.65 -23.78
C PRO A 799 1.41 7.32 -25.16
N VAL A 800 2.64 7.57 -25.59
CA VAL A 800 3.00 8.06 -26.91
C VAL A 800 3.49 6.85 -27.70
N GLN A 801 2.59 6.22 -28.48
CA GLN A 801 2.92 5.01 -29.23
C GLN A 801 4.08 5.25 -30.20
N LYS A 802 5.15 4.45 -30.07
CA LYS A 802 6.17 4.25 -31.11
C LYS A 802 5.52 3.39 -32.20
N THR A 803 5.20 3.92 -33.37
CA THR A 803 4.65 3.08 -34.45
C THR A 803 5.75 2.16 -35.02
N PRO A 804 5.58 0.82 -35.04
CA PRO A 804 6.16 -0.02 -36.07
C PRO A 804 5.37 0.21 -37.35
N GLN A 805 6.07 0.39 -38.48
CA GLN A 805 5.42 0.49 -39.79
C GLN A 805 4.73 -0.84 -40.15
N SER A 806 3.40 -0.92 -39.98
CA SER A 806 2.58 -1.82 -40.79
C SER A 806 1.89 -0.99 -41.87
N ARG A 807 2.00 -1.44 -43.13
CA ARG A 807 1.79 -0.62 -44.34
C ARG A 807 0.34 -0.29 -44.69
N LEU A 808 -0.64 -0.56 -43.83
CA LEU A 808 -2.06 -0.49 -44.20
C LEU A 808 -2.93 0.07 -43.07
N SER A 809 -2.72 1.34 -42.69
CA SER A 809 -3.75 2.22 -42.14
C SER A 809 -3.15 3.58 -41.82
N SER A 810 -3.74 4.66 -42.35
CA SER A 810 -3.52 6.01 -41.85
C SER A 810 -4.19 6.15 -40.48
N SER A 811 -3.64 5.50 -39.45
CA SER A 811 -4.17 5.56 -38.10
C SER A 811 -3.75 6.87 -37.43
N VAL A 812 -4.73 7.74 -37.19
CA VAL A 812 -4.57 8.93 -36.35
C VAL A 812 -4.13 8.46 -34.95
N LEU A 813 -2.90 8.81 -34.56
CA LEU A 813 -2.34 8.50 -33.24
C LEU A 813 -3.07 9.35 -32.18
N THR A 814 -3.89 8.73 -31.35
CA THR A 814 -4.50 9.38 -30.17
C THR A 814 -3.81 8.88 -28.91
N ALA A 815 -3.19 9.77 -28.12
CA ALA A 815 -2.69 9.43 -26.79
C ALA A 815 -3.91 9.26 -25.85
N LYS A 816 -4.33 8.01 -25.63
CA LYS A 816 -5.46 7.67 -24.74
C LYS A 816 -4.94 7.40 -23.33
N LEU A 817 -5.66 7.82 -22.31
CA LEU A 817 -5.33 7.54 -20.92
C LEU A 817 -5.28 6.01 -20.68
N THR A 818 -4.18 5.50 -20.11
CA THR A 818 -4.06 4.07 -19.77
C THR A 818 -3.91 3.81 -18.27
N ASP A 819 -3.23 4.69 -17.55
CA ASP A 819 -2.90 4.47 -16.14
C ASP A 819 -3.16 5.74 -15.30
N ILE A 820 -3.73 5.55 -14.11
CA ILE A 820 -3.95 6.59 -13.10
C ILE A 820 -3.28 6.16 -11.79
N LEU A 821 -2.33 6.96 -11.34
CA LEU A 821 -1.60 6.76 -10.08
C LEU A 821 -2.23 7.64 -9.01
N VAL A 822 -2.67 7.06 -7.90
CA VAL A 822 -3.50 7.76 -6.90
C VAL A 822 -2.76 7.87 -5.57
N VAL A 823 -2.66 9.10 -5.03
CA VAL A 823 -2.14 9.38 -3.69
C VAL A 823 -3.20 10.09 -2.86
N ASN A 824 -3.65 9.44 -1.79
CA ASN A 824 -4.67 9.98 -0.88
C ASN A 824 -4.06 10.94 0.16
N LYS A 825 -3.35 11.97 -0.31
CA LYS A 825 -2.77 13.04 0.50
C LYS A 825 -2.87 14.38 -0.23
N VAL A 826 -3.12 15.42 0.55
CA VAL A 826 -3.17 16.81 0.08
C VAL A 826 -1.77 17.41 0.18
N GLY A 827 -1.34 18.17 -0.82
CA GLY A 827 -0.10 18.95 -0.72
C GLY A 827 0.48 19.35 -2.07
N LYS A 828 1.64 20.02 -2.02
CA LYS A 828 2.49 20.23 -3.20
C LYS A 828 3.30 18.97 -3.46
N PHE A 829 3.17 18.44 -4.67
CA PHE A 829 3.91 17.28 -5.14
C PHE A 829 4.92 17.64 -6.21
N ALA A 830 6.08 16.99 -6.16
CA ALA A 830 7.01 16.89 -7.27
C ALA A 830 7.04 15.44 -7.78
N VAL A 831 7.31 15.25 -9.07
CA VAL A 831 7.33 13.93 -9.71
C VAL A 831 8.70 13.66 -10.31
N HIS A 832 9.30 12.53 -9.98
CA HIS A 832 10.55 12.02 -10.56
C HIS A 832 10.32 10.64 -11.17
N VAL A 833 11.19 10.24 -12.09
CA VAL A 833 11.25 8.86 -12.59
C VAL A 833 12.68 8.37 -12.48
N VAL A 834 12.88 7.31 -11.69
CA VAL A 834 14.19 6.72 -11.41
C VAL A 834 14.06 5.21 -11.49
N ASP A 835 14.91 4.53 -12.27
CA ASP A 835 14.92 3.07 -12.40
C ASP A 835 13.56 2.45 -12.76
N ASN A 836 12.87 3.04 -13.76
CA ASN A 836 11.50 2.68 -14.16
C ASN A 836 10.43 2.83 -13.07
N LEU A 837 10.74 3.50 -11.95
CA LEU A 837 9.80 3.81 -10.88
C LEU A 837 9.37 5.27 -10.94
N LEU A 838 8.08 5.52 -10.79
CA LEU A 838 7.55 6.88 -10.69
C LEU A 838 7.45 7.27 -9.21
N LEU A 839 8.07 8.38 -8.86
CA LEU A 839 8.20 8.88 -7.49
C LEU A 839 7.39 10.15 -7.34
N MET A 840 6.49 10.19 -6.36
CA MET A 840 5.74 11.39 -5.99
C MET A 840 6.23 11.90 -4.63
N HIS A 841 6.96 13.01 -4.65
CA HIS A 841 7.52 13.63 -3.45
C HIS A 841 6.56 14.67 -2.88
N GLN A 842 6.14 14.49 -1.62
CA GLN A 842 5.38 15.46 -0.86
C GLN A 842 6.29 16.16 0.14
N GLN A 843 6.66 17.41 -0.18
CA GLN A 843 7.65 18.17 0.58
C GLN A 843 7.24 18.41 2.04
N GLN A 844 5.97 18.73 2.29
CA GLN A 844 5.45 19.02 3.65
C GLN A 844 5.45 17.81 4.58
N LEU A 845 5.27 16.60 4.03
CA LEU A 845 5.28 15.35 4.80
C LEU A 845 6.65 14.67 4.77
N GLN A 846 7.63 15.25 4.07
CA GLN A 846 8.93 14.63 3.77
C GLN A 846 8.80 13.18 3.27
N ALA A 847 7.72 12.90 2.53
CA ALA A 847 7.31 11.57 2.11
C ALA A 847 7.44 11.43 0.59
N THR A 848 7.96 10.30 0.15
CA THR A 848 8.03 9.91 -1.26
C THR A 848 7.20 8.65 -1.46
N PHE A 849 6.21 8.74 -2.32
CA PHE A 849 5.35 7.63 -2.72
C PHE A 849 5.92 7.00 -4.00
N VAL A 850 6.17 5.69 -3.97
CA VAL A 850 6.85 4.99 -5.06
C VAL A 850 5.86 4.10 -5.81
N PHE A 851 5.79 4.27 -7.13
CA PHE A 851 4.90 3.52 -8.02
C PHE A 851 5.71 2.68 -9.01
N ASP A 852 5.24 1.44 -9.22
CA ASP A 852 5.77 0.53 -10.23
C ASP A 852 4.63 0.07 -11.14
N LEU A 853 4.61 0.56 -12.40
CA LEU A 853 3.55 0.25 -13.37
C LEU A 853 3.45 -1.23 -13.76
N SER A 854 4.50 -2.01 -13.49
CA SER A 854 4.52 -3.44 -13.75
C SER A 854 4.02 -4.28 -12.56
N SER A 855 3.67 -3.62 -11.44
CA SER A 855 2.99 -4.26 -10.31
C SER A 855 1.48 -4.37 -10.57
N ASP A 856 0.82 -5.19 -9.76
CA ASP A 856 -0.62 -5.40 -9.87
C ASP A 856 -1.39 -4.08 -9.60
N CYS A 857 -2.28 -3.71 -10.53
CA CYS A 857 -3.21 -2.61 -10.32
C CYS A 857 -4.36 -3.05 -9.39
N PHE A 858 -4.89 -2.14 -8.57
CA PHE A 858 -5.97 -2.51 -7.65
C PHE A 858 -7.36 -2.48 -8.31
N SER A 859 -7.51 -1.76 -9.43
CA SER A 859 -8.77 -1.68 -10.17
C SER A 859 -8.52 -1.37 -11.64
N ILE A 860 -9.36 -1.92 -12.52
CA ILE A 860 -9.43 -1.57 -13.94
C ILE A 860 -10.85 -1.10 -14.21
N LYS A 861 -11.03 0.14 -14.64
CA LYS A 861 -12.34 0.72 -15.03
C LYS A 861 -12.22 1.30 -16.43
N ASP A 862 -13.13 0.93 -17.32
CA ASP A 862 -13.14 1.39 -18.72
C ASP A 862 -11.80 1.17 -19.46
N GLY A 863 -11.07 0.11 -19.10
CA GLY A 863 -9.74 -0.19 -19.65
C GLY A 863 -8.59 0.64 -19.06
N ILE A 864 -8.86 1.54 -18.12
CA ILE A 864 -7.87 2.35 -17.40
C ILE A 864 -7.45 1.62 -16.12
N LYS A 865 -6.14 1.48 -15.91
CA LYS A 865 -5.55 0.84 -14.72
C LYS A 865 -5.33 1.86 -13.61
N TYR A 866 -5.81 1.54 -12.41
CA TYR A 866 -5.63 2.36 -11.22
C TYR A 866 -4.59 1.73 -10.29
N HIS A 867 -3.60 2.54 -9.91
CA HIS A 867 -2.47 2.10 -9.10
C HIS A 867 -2.41 2.87 -7.77
N PHE A 868 -2.04 2.15 -6.71
CA PHE A 868 -1.63 2.72 -5.43
C PHE A 868 -0.11 2.65 -5.28
N PRO A 869 0.50 3.48 -4.41
CA PRO A 869 1.93 3.42 -4.19
C PRO A 869 2.29 2.05 -3.63
N LEU A 870 3.36 1.46 -4.17
CA LEU A 870 3.87 0.16 -3.73
C LEU A 870 4.37 0.25 -2.28
N PHE A 871 5.02 1.37 -1.94
CA PHE A 871 5.42 1.73 -0.58
C PHE A 871 5.68 3.24 -0.47
N GLN A 872 5.83 3.71 0.76
CA GLN A 872 6.18 5.09 1.10
C GLN A 872 7.53 5.13 1.83
N VAL A 873 8.39 6.06 1.45
CA VAL A 873 9.72 6.25 2.05
C VAL A 873 9.94 7.72 2.41
N LYS A 874 10.65 8.01 3.50
CA LYS A 874 11.05 9.40 3.81
C LYS A 874 12.30 9.78 3.03
N LEU A 875 12.31 11.00 2.50
CA LEU A 875 13.49 11.59 1.89
C LEU A 875 14.18 12.44 2.97
N GLN A 876 15.42 12.11 3.34
CA GLN A 876 16.18 12.78 4.40
C GLN A 876 17.45 13.44 3.85
N PRO A 877 17.89 14.58 4.40
CA PRO A 877 19.15 15.20 4.02
C PRO A 877 20.35 14.29 4.38
N PRO A 878 21.44 14.30 3.60
CA PRO A 878 22.65 13.55 3.93
C PRO A 878 23.26 14.05 5.24
N ILE A 879 23.65 13.13 6.12
CA ILE A 879 24.45 13.45 7.29
C ILE A 879 25.85 13.77 6.77
N LEU A 880 26.19 15.05 6.68
CA LEU A 880 27.55 15.50 6.38
C LEU A 880 28.45 15.06 7.53
N SER A 881 29.19 13.97 7.34
CA SER A 881 30.07 13.40 8.36
C SER A 881 31.21 14.37 8.69
N THR A 882 31.21 14.93 9.89
CA THR A 882 32.44 15.41 10.53
C THR A 882 32.80 14.43 11.64
N SER A 883 33.83 13.63 11.38
CA SER A 883 34.65 12.78 12.27
C SER A 883 33.98 11.82 13.28
N PRO A 884 34.49 10.59 13.43
CA PRO A 884 33.97 9.65 14.43
C PRO A 884 34.52 10.01 15.83
N PHE A 885 33.62 9.98 16.82
CA PHE A 885 33.88 10.13 18.26
C PHE A 885 34.38 11.49 18.77
N SER A 886 33.45 12.40 19.06
CA SER A 886 33.41 13.16 20.33
C SER A 886 32.19 14.09 20.39
N SER A 887 31.61 14.23 21.58
CA SER A 887 30.49 15.12 21.97
C SER A 887 29.06 14.70 21.59
N LEU A 888 28.57 13.67 22.30
CA LEU A 888 27.14 13.40 22.54
C LEU A 888 26.57 14.44 23.52
N SER A 889 26.51 15.70 23.12
CA SER A 889 25.74 16.77 23.77
C SER A 889 26.08 18.07 23.06
N LEU A 890 25.35 18.42 22.01
CA LEU A 890 25.14 19.80 21.55
C LEU A 890 24.20 19.77 20.32
N SER A 891 23.02 20.38 20.51
CA SER A 891 22.10 20.86 19.47
C SER A 891 21.59 19.88 18.39
N LEU A 892 20.62 19.03 18.75
CA LEU A 892 19.63 18.51 17.79
C LEU A 892 18.48 19.51 17.53
N SER A 893 18.47 20.68 18.17
CA SER A 893 17.47 21.75 18.06
C SER A 893 17.60 22.65 16.81
N HIS A 894 18.45 22.29 15.84
CA HIS A 894 18.66 23.08 14.61
C HIS A 894 18.33 22.34 13.31
N PHE A 895 17.79 21.12 13.36
CA PHE A 895 17.29 20.42 12.16
C PHE A 895 15.79 20.63 11.91
N ASP A 896 15.11 21.53 12.64
CA ASP A 896 13.69 21.87 12.47
C ASP A 896 13.38 22.78 11.26
N ASN A 897 14.40 23.21 10.51
CA ASN A 897 14.15 23.83 9.21
C ASN A 897 14.01 22.74 8.15
N CYS A 898 12.77 22.42 7.76
CA CYS A 898 12.50 21.63 6.56
C CYS A 898 13.40 22.12 5.41
N PRO A 899 14.17 21.24 4.75
CA PRO A 899 15.02 21.67 3.66
C PRO A 899 14.17 22.25 2.54
N ASN A 900 14.57 23.40 2.01
CA ASN A 900 13.86 24.08 0.91
C ASN A 900 14.18 23.39 -0.42
N TRP A 901 13.94 22.07 -0.51
CA TRP A 901 14.27 21.30 -1.70
C TRP A 901 13.51 21.78 -2.93
N ILE A 902 14.27 22.00 -3.99
CA ILE A 902 13.78 22.22 -5.33
C ILE A 902 14.05 20.95 -6.12
N PHE A 903 12.99 20.36 -6.66
CA PHE A 903 13.02 19.13 -7.44
C PHE A 903 13.09 19.49 -8.92
N TYR A 904 14.12 18.96 -9.60
CA TYR A 904 14.31 19.10 -11.03
C TYR A 904 14.25 17.73 -11.68
N GLN A 905 13.35 17.58 -12.65
CA GLN A 905 13.23 16.34 -13.40
C GLN A 905 14.55 16.02 -14.14
N PRO A 906 14.87 14.72 -14.33
CA PRO A 906 14.12 13.55 -13.86
C PRO A 906 14.46 13.11 -12.42
N ASP A 907 15.64 13.45 -11.87
CA ASP A 907 16.20 12.87 -10.64
C ASP A 907 17.09 13.82 -9.81
N ILE A 908 17.07 15.13 -10.07
CA ILE A 908 17.96 16.12 -9.45
C ILE A 908 17.24 16.86 -8.31
N ILE A 909 17.92 17.04 -7.18
CA ILE A 909 17.42 17.79 -6.03
C ILE A 909 18.45 18.83 -5.60
N VAL A 910 18.00 20.07 -5.38
CA VAL A 910 18.83 21.19 -4.94
C VAL A 910 18.31 21.73 -3.61
N ASP A 911 19.20 21.97 -2.65
CA ASP A 911 18.89 22.67 -1.40
C ASP A 911 19.55 24.07 -1.38
N PRO A 912 18.78 25.15 -1.56
CA PRO A 912 19.30 26.52 -1.56
C PRO A 912 19.79 26.98 -0.19
N LYS A 913 19.27 26.44 0.92
CA LYS A 913 19.62 26.86 2.29
C LYS A 913 20.92 26.22 2.76
N LEU A 914 21.13 24.95 2.41
CA LEU A 914 22.38 24.24 2.73
C LEU A 914 23.53 24.63 1.79
N GLY A 915 23.26 25.35 0.69
CA GLY A 915 24.23 25.97 -0.20
C GLY A 915 25.25 25.04 -0.87
N SER A 916 25.28 23.74 -0.56
CA SER A 916 26.51 22.96 -0.69
C SER A 916 26.45 21.76 -1.62
N CYS A 917 25.30 21.35 -2.17
CA CYS A 917 25.25 20.14 -2.98
C CYS A 917 24.10 20.09 -4.01
N LEU A 918 24.47 19.74 -5.25
CA LEU A 918 23.57 19.15 -6.25
C LEU A 918 23.43 17.66 -5.91
N TRP A 919 22.22 17.19 -5.62
CA TRP A 919 21.97 15.78 -5.28
C TRP A 919 21.31 15.03 -6.44
N ARG A 920 21.72 13.79 -6.63
CA ARG A 920 21.04 12.80 -7.47
C ARG A 920 20.36 11.77 -6.59
N LEU A 921 19.13 11.42 -6.93
CA LEU A 921 18.37 10.40 -6.22
C LEU A 921 18.73 9.00 -6.72
N GLU A 922 19.16 8.11 -5.81
CA GLU A 922 19.44 6.71 -6.11
C GLU A 922 18.74 5.79 -5.11
N PHE A 923 18.38 4.57 -5.56
CA PHE A 923 17.79 3.56 -4.70
C PHE A 923 18.87 2.68 -4.07
N ASN A 924 18.68 2.36 -2.79
CA ASN A 924 19.41 1.31 -2.10
C ASN A 924 18.47 0.16 -1.74
N PHE A 925 18.55 -0.91 -2.52
CA PHE A 925 17.67 -2.06 -2.41
C PHE A 925 18.00 -3.01 -1.25
N GLN A 926 19.11 -2.80 -0.53
CA GLN A 926 19.46 -3.63 0.63
C GLN A 926 18.35 -3.67 1.69
N TYR A 927 17.52 -2.63 1.74
CA TYR A 927 16.41 -2.49 2.68
C TYR A 927 15.02 -2.76 2.08
N ALA A 928 14.93 -3.24 0.84
CA ALA A 928 13.64 -3.42 0.17
C ALA A 928 12.69 -4.40 0.92
N GLU A 929 13.25 -5.37 1.64
CA GLU A 929 12.48 -6.33 2.44
C GLU A 929 11.69 -5.68 3.59
N SER A 930 12.13 -4.54 4.13
CA SER A 930 11.35 -3.85 5.19
C SER A 930 10.10 -3.15 4.67
N PHE A 931 9.99 -2.93 3.35
CA PHE A 931 8.88 -2.21 2.72
C PHE A 931 7.91 -3.12 1.96
N ILE A 932 8.38 -4.27 1.46
CA ILE A 932 7.56 -5.22 0.69
C ILE A 932 7.50 -6.55 1.45
N SER A 933 6.37 -6.81 2.11
CA SER A 933 6.20 -7.99 2.98
C SER A 933 6.14 -9.32 2.21
N SER A 934 5.61 -9.32 0.99
CA SER A 934 5.49 -10.53 0.18
C SER A 934 6.82 -10.85 -0.51
N LYS A 935 7.40 -12.01 -0.20
CA LYS A 935 8.70 -12.46 -0.76
C LYS A 935 8.66 -12.59 -2.29
N THR A 936 7.58 -13.13 -2.85
CA THR A 936 7.40 -13.26 -4.31
C THR A 936 7.29 -11.90 -4.99
N LYS A 937 6.54 -10.94 -4.42
CA LYS A 937 6.44 -9.56 -4.93
C LYS A 937 7.75 -8.80 -4.78
N LEU A 938 8.48 -8.99 -3.68
CA LEU A 938 9.78 -8.39 -3.45
C LEU A 938 10.80 -8.84 -4.51
N ILE A 939 10.88 -10.15 -4.79
CA ILE A 939 11.75 -10.67 -5.84
C ILE A 939 11.31 -10.15 -7.22
N ALA A 940 10.00 -10.14 -7.52
CA ALA A 940 9.47 -9.58 -8.77
C ALA A 940 9.86 -8.11 -8.97
N PHE A 941 9.83 -7.32 -7.91
CA PHE A 941 10.26 -5.93 -7.89
C PHE A 941 11.78 -5.84 -8.13
N LEU A 942 12.59 -6.56 -7.35
CA LEU A 942 14.06 -6.47 -7.38
C LEU A 942 14.67 -6.91 -8.71
N ILE A 943 14.18 -7.96 -9.37
CA ILE A 943 14.74 -8.43 -10.65
C ILE A 943 14.59 -7.36 -11.75
N ARG A 944 13.57 -6.50 -11.65
CA ARG A 944 13.30 -5.40 -12.58
C ARG A 944 14.08 -4.12 -12.25
N ARG A 945 14.94 -4.12 -11.23
CA ARG A 945 15.77 -2.98 -10.83
C ARG A 945 17.17 -3.09 -11.38
N ASN A 946 17.84 -1.95 -11.46
CA ASN A 946 19.28 -1.88 -11.69
C ASN A 946 20.06 -2.19 -10.41
N ASN A 947 21.15 -2.97 -10.51
CA ASN A 947 22.07 -3.30 -9.40
C ASN A 947 21.46 -4.04 -8.19
N ALA A 948 20.31 -4.71 -8.33
CA ALA A 948 19.65 -5.44 -7.23
C ALA A 948 20.06 -6.92 -7.11
N GLY A 949 20.89 -7.41 -8.03
CA GLY A 949 21.23 -8.84 -8.14
C GLY A 949 21.95 -9.41 -6.92
N ASP A 950 22.89 -8.65 -6.35
CA ASP A 950 23.58 -9.05 -5.12
C ASP A 950 22.63 -9.12 -3.92
N VAL A 951 21.65 -8.20 -3.86
CA VAL A 951 20.60 -8.22 -2.83
C VAL A 951 19.71 -9.44 -2.99
N VAL A 952 19.27 -9.74 -4.22
CA VAL A 952 18.48 -10.95 -4.52
C VAL A 952 19.24 -12.21 -4.11
N GLN A 953 20.54 -12.32 -4.44
CA GLN A 953 21.39 -13.44 -4.05
C GLN A 953 21.46 -13.62 -2.53
N LYS A 954 21.73 -12.54 -1.79
CA LYS A 954 21.80 -12.54 -0.33
C LYS A 954 20.47 -12.91 0.34
N LEU A 955 19.36 -12.39 -0.17
CA LEU A 955 18.01 -12.69 0.32
C LEU A 955 17.66 -14.17 0.11
N LEU A 956 17.86 -14.69 -1.11
CA LEU A 956 17.59 -16.09 -1.43
C LEU A 956 18.45 -17.05 -0.59
N LEU A 957 19.75 -16.80 -0.49
CA LEU A 957 20.66 -17.59 0.34
C LEU A 957 20.18 -17.61 1.81
N ARG A 958 19.80 -16.46 2.36
CA ARG A 958 19.32 -16.36 3.74
C ARG A 958 17.98 -17.08 3.94
N TRP A 959 17.00 -16.88 3.05
CA TRP A 959 15.69 -17.52 3.15
C TRP A 959 15.76 -19.04 2.99
N LEU A 960 16.62 -19.54 2.09
CA LEU A 960 16.87 -20.97 1.94
C LEU A 960 17.56 -21.53 3.17
N ARG A 961 18.59 -20.85 3.71
CA ARG A 961 19.25 -21.27 4.96
C ARG A 961 18.29 -21.35 6.15
N GLN A 962 17.33 -20.44 6.23
CA GLN A 962 16.31 -20.41 7.28
C GLN A 962 15.09 -21.30 7.00
N ARG A 963 15.04 -21.98 5.83
CA ARG A 963 13.85 -22.72 5.35
C ARG A 963 12.56 -21.90 5.38
N ALA A 964 12.68 -20.61 5.07
CA ALA A 964 11.59 -19.64 5.20
C ALA A 964 10.62 -19.62 4.00
N LEU A 965 10.84 -20.43 2.97
CA LEU A 965 10.02 -20.47 1.74
C LEU A 965 9.24 -21.77 1.65
N ASN A 966 7.97 -21.69 1.29
CA ASN A 966 7.20 -22.88 0.90
C ASN A 966 7.48 -23.26 -0.57
N ILE A 967 7.07 -24.47 -0.98
CA ILE A 967 7.35 -24.99 -2.34
C ILE A 967 6.73 -24.12 -3.44
N GLN A 968 5.53 -23.59 -3.22
CA GLN A 968 4.84 -22.75 -4.21
C GLN A 968 5.55 -21.41 -4.39
N GLU A 969 5.90 -20.74 -3.29
CA GLU A 969 6.68 -19.49 -3.30
C GLU A 969 8.03 -19.68 -3.97
N LEU A 970 8.69 -20.81 -3.72
CA LEU A 970 9.99 -21.15 -4.28
C LEU A 970 9.91 -21.34 -5.80
N ARG A 971 8.89 -22.05 -6.27
CA ARG A 971 8.60 -22.19 -7.71
C ARG A 971 8.29 -20.83 -8.35
N ASP A 972 7.41 -20.04 -7.75
CA ASP A 972 7.03 -18.72 -8.26
C ASP A 972 8.22 -17.75 -8.31
N ILE A 973 9.14 -17.84 -7.34
CA ILE A 973 10.39 -17.07 -7.31
C ILE A 973 11.31 -17.48 -8.46
N PHE A 974 11.56 -18.78 -8.65
CA PHE A 974 12.40 -19.26 -9.73
C PHE A 974 11.81 -18.93 -11.10
N ASP A 975 10.49 -19.07 -11.25
CA ASP A 975 9.80 -18.72 -12.49
C ASP A 975 9.96 -17.23 -12.82
N ARG A 976 9.86 -16.34 -11.83
CA ARG A 976 10.08 -14.90 -12.02
C ARG A 976 11.53 -14.56 -12.39
N ILE A 977 12.51 -15.27 -11.82
CA ILE A 977 13.94 -15.10 -12.15
C ILE A 977 14.20 -15.56 -13.58
N ASN A 978 13.76 -16.76 -13.92
CA ASN A 978 14.02 -17.40 -15.21
C ASN A 978 13.22 -16.75 -16.34
N PHE A 979 12.03 -16.20 -16.06
CA PHE A 979 11.26 -15.40 -17.04
C PHE A 979 12.05 -14.23 -17.62
N VAL A 980 12.95 -13.62 -16.83
CA VAL A 980 13.79 -12.50 -17.27
C VAL A 980 14.98 -12.95 -18.12
N ILE A 981 15.39 -14.22 -17.99
CA ILE A 981 16.53 -14.82 -18.71
C ILE A 981 16.05 -15.53 -19.99
N SER A 982 14.76 -15.85 -20.08
CA SER A 982 14.21 -16.65 -21.18
C SER A 982 14.46 -16.01 -22.56
N PRO A 983 14.99 -16.77 -23.54
CA PRO A 983 15.34 -16.26 -24.86
C PRO A 983 14.14 -15.75 -25.66
N LYS A 984 12.91 -16.17 -25.31
CA LYS A 984 11.67 -15.69 -25.96
C LYS A 984 11.35 -14.21 -25.69
N ASN A 985 11.98 -13.59 -24.69
CA ASN A 985 11.73 -12.21 -24.28
C ASN A 985 12.88 -11.22 -24.67
N ASN A 986 13.86 -11.66 -25.47
CA ASN A 986 15.06 -10.88 -25.80
C ASN A 986 14.84 -9.67 -26.74
N ASP A 987 13.62 -9.43 -27.22
CA ASP A 987 13.32 -8.25 -28.08
C ASP A 987 13.27 -6.93 -27.28
N GLU A 988 13.19 -6.99 -25.95
CA GLU A 988 13.31 -5.81 -25.10
C GLU A 988 14.75 -5.65 -24.60
N LYS A 989 15.49 -4.66 -25.14
CA LYS A 989 16.68 -4.11 -24.46
C LYS A 989 16.22 -3.63 -23.08
N THR A 990 16.39 -4.44 -22.04
CA THR A 990 16.02 -4.05 -20.68
C THR A 990 17.23 -4.09 -19.77
N ASP A 991 17.47 -2.95 -19.12
CA ASP A 991 18.38 -2.76 -17.98
C ASP A 991 17.86 -3.52 -16.73
N LYS A 992 17.69 -4.84 -16.84
CA LYS A 992 17.23 -5.72 -15.76
C LYS A 992 18.43 -6.43 -15.14
N THR A 993 18.39 -6.71 -13.84
CA THR A 993 19.49 -7.46 -13.23
C THR A 993 19.41 -8.94 -13.62
N GLN A 994 20.36 -9.40 -14.43
CA GLN A 994 20.44 -10.81 -14.86
C GLN A 994 21.14 -11.65 -13.78
N LEU A 995 20.42 -12.63 -13.23
CA LEU A 995 20.98 -13.63 -12.32
C LEU A 995 21.39 -14.87 -13.14
N THR A 996 22.67 -14.98 -13.52
CA THR A 996 23.12 -16.14 -14.33
C THR A 996 23.05 -17.45 -13.53
N GLN A 997 22.92 -18.58 -14.23
CA GLN A 997 22.92 -19.91 -13.63
C GLN A 997 24.20 -20.14 -12.80
N ASN A 998 25.37 -19.81 -13.36
CA ASN A 998 26.66 -19.90 -12.64
C ASN A 998 26.68 -19.08 -11.34
N ALA A 999 26.20 -17.83 -11.36
CA ALA A 999 26.15 -17.01 -10.15
C ALA A 999 25.19 -17.57 -9.10
N THR A 1000 24.08 -18.19 -9.53
CA THR A 1000 23.12 -18.87 -8.66
C THR A 1000 23.76 -20.09 -7.99
N ILE A 1001 24.54 -20.88 -8.74
CA ILE A 1001 25.26 -22.04 -8.19
C ILE A 1001 26.33 -21.59 -7.19
N GLU A 1002 27.24 -20.71 -7.61
CA GLU A 1002 28.41 -20.30 -6.84
C GLU A 1002 28.03 -19.55 -5.54
N LYS A 1003 27.01 -18.69 -5.59
CA LYS A 1003 26.67 -17.82 -4.47
C LYS A 1003 25.49 -18.30 -3.61
N ILE A 1004 24.65 -19.21 -4.12
CA ILE A 1004 23.47 -19.71 -3.37
C ILE A 1004 23.63 -21.19 -3.06
N PHE A 1005 23.75 -22.06 -4.08
CA PHE A 1005 23.69 -23.50 -3.85
C PHE A 1005 24.99 -24.10 -3.28
N GLN A 1006 26.18 -23.69 -3.75
CA GLN A 1006 27.46 -24.18 -3.21
C GLN A 1006 27.69 -23.81 -1.73
N PRO A 1007 27.41 -22.57 -1.27
CA PRO A 1007 27.50 -22.24 0.14
C PRO A 1007 26.54 -23.05 1.00
N LEU A 1008 25.35 -23.39 0.49
CA LEU A 1008 24.39 -24.25 1.21
C LEU A 1008 24.85 -25.72 1.25
N SER A 1009 25.47 -26.22 0.19
CA SER A 1009 25.92 -27.62 0.10
C SER A 1009 27.13 -27.91 0.99
N THR A 1010 27.98 -26.93 1.27
CA THR A 1010 29.20 -27.09 2.10
C THR A 1010 28.93 -27.07 3.60
N LEU A 1011 27.76 -26.57 4.03
CA LEU A 1011 27.36 -26.53 5.44
C LEU A 1011 27.00 -27.93 5.95
N LYS A 1012 27.58 -28.34 7.09
CA LYS A 1012 27.33 -29.66 7.71
C LYS A 1012 25.89 -29.83 8.22
N GLU A 1013 25.22 -28.75 8.57
CA GLU A 1013 23.86 -28.75 9.13
C GLU A 1013 22.75 -28.88 8.06
N THR A 1014 23.11 -28.79 6.78
CA THR A 1014 22.13 -28.82 5.68
C THR A 1014 21.71 -30.24 5.34
N ASP A 1015 20.40 -30.50 5.40
CA ASP A 1015 19.79 -31.71 4.84
C ASP A 1015 19.96 -31.72 3.30
N LYS A 1016 20.78 -32.67 2.83
CA LYS A 1016 21.16 -32.83 1.43
C LYS A 1016 19.97 -33.21 0.55
N LEU A 1017 19.03 -34.00 1.07
CA LEU A 1017 17.82 -34.41 0.34
C LEU A 1017 16.90 -33.23 0.10
N TRP A 1018 16.70 -32.40 1.13
CA TRP A 1018 15.93 -31.17 1.00
C TRP A 1018 16.56 -30.21 -0.03
N LEU A 1019 17.88 -30.02 0.00
CA LEU A 1019 18.56 -29.14 -0.95
C LEU A 1019 18.47 -29.68 -2.38
N ALA A 1020 18.55 -30.99 -2.58
CA ALA A 1020 18.33 -31.63 -3.88
C ALA A 1020 16.91 -31.36 -4.41
N LYS A 1021 15.88 -31.45 -3.56
CA LYS A 1021 14.49 -31.11 -3.93
C LYS A 1021 14.33 -29.64 -4.33
N VAL A 1022 15.00 -28.71 -3.65
CA VAL A 1022 15.02 -27.29 -4.03
C VAL A 1022 15.68 -27.09 -5.40
N LEU A 1023 16.81 -27.75 -5.63
CA LEU A 1023 17.53 -27.66 -6.91
C LEU A 1023 16.71 -28.27 -8.06
N LEU A 1024 15.95 -29.34 -7.81
CA LEU A 1024 15.00 -29.90 -8.78
C LEU A 1024 13.91 -28.89 -9.19
N GLN A 1025 13.36 -28.12 -8.23
CA GLN A 1025 12.40 -27.05 -8.56
C GLN A 1025 13.02 -25.95 -9.42
N TYR A 1026 14.30 -25.62 -9.20
CA TYR A 1026 15.02 -24.67 -10.04
C TYR A 1026 15.22 -25.20 -11.47
N VAL A 1027 15.64 -26.46 -11.61
CA VAL A 1027 15.78 -27.15 -12.91
C VAL A 1027 14.44 -27.21 -13.65
N GLN A 1028 13.36 -27.55 -12.95
CA GLN A 1028 12.02 -27.59 -13.52
C GLN A 1028 11.61 -26.21 -14.07
N SER A 1029 11.90 -25.14 -13.33
CA SER A 1029 11.66 -23.77 -13.79
C SER A 1029 12.47 -23.42 -15.05
N LEU A 1030 13.77 -23.77 -15.09
CA LEU A 1030 14.60 -23.55 -16.28
C LEU A 1030 14.02 -24.23 -17.52
N LEU A 1031 13.58 -25.49 -17.38
CA LEU A 1031 12.97 -26.26 -18.46
C LEU A 1031 11.64 -25.66 -18.91
N ASN A 1032 10.80 -25.19 -17.98
CA ASN A 1032 9.52 -24.54 -18.30
C ASN A 1032 9.69 -23.25 -19.15
N PHE A 1033 10.83 -22.57 -19.02
CA PHE A 1033 11.15 -21.35 -19.78
C PHE A 1033 12.04 -21.59 -21.01
N ASP A 1034 12.20 -22.86 -21.42
CA ASP A 1034 13.06 -23.30 -22.54
C ASP A 1034 14.53 -22.85 -22.40
N ILE A 1035 15.04 -22.82 -21.17
CA ILE A 1035 16.44 -22.47 -20.86
C ILE A 1035 17.26 -23.75 -20.71
N THR A 1036 18.39 -23.84 -21.42
CA THR A 1036 19.32 -24.98 -21.30
C THR A 1036 19.96 -24.99 -19.92
N VAL A 1037 19.86 -26.12 -19.21
CA VAL A 1037 20.41 -26.29 -17.86
C VAL A 1037 21.92 -26.54 -17.93
N ASP A 1038 22.70 -25.73 -17.21
CA ASP A 1038 24.17 -25.81 -17.20
C ASP A 1038 24.67 -27.12 -16.57
N ALA A 1039 25.81 -27.62 -17.06
CA ALA A 1039 26.42 -28.88 -16.62
C ALA A 1039 26.72 -28.93 -15.12
N GLU A 1040 27.11 -27.79 -14.52
CA GLU A 1040 27.40 -27.70 -13.08
C GLU A 1040 26.14 -27.82 -12.21
N VAL A 1041 24.95 -27.44 -12.72
CA VAL A 1041 23.67 -27.63 -12.00
C VAL A 1041 23.37 -29.12 -11.88
N TRP A 1042 23.49 -29.85 -12.99
CA TRP A 1042 23.28 -31.30 -13.02
C TRP A 1042 24.27 -32.05 -12.13
N LYS A 1043 25.55 -31.68 -12.20
CA LYS A 1043 26.59 -32.25 -11.36
C LYS A 1043 26.30 -32.06 -9.88
N LEU A 1044 25.90 -30.85 -9.45
CA LEU A 1044 25.56 -30.58 -8.06
C LEU A 1044 24.35 -31.38 -7.58
N LEU A 1045 23.32 -31.52 -8.43
CA LEU A 1045 22.13 -32.32 -8.11
C LEU A 1045 22.49 -33.78 -7.85
N VAL A 1046 23.32 -34.38 -8.69
CA VAL A 1046 23.77 -35.77 -8.53
C VAL A 1046 24.59 -35.95 -7.25
N VAL A 1047 25.51 -35.04 -6.97
CA VAL A 1047 26.31 -35.07 -5.73
C VAL A 1047 25.40 -35.02 -4.50
N LEU A 1048 24.41 -34.12 -4.47
CA LEU A 1048 23.49 -33.98 -3.34
C LEU A 1048 22.61 -35.21 -3.12
N LEU A 1049 22.11 -35.82 -4.19
CA LEU A 1049 21.31 -37.05 -4.11
C LEU A 1049 22.15 -38.26 -3.65
N ALA A 1050 23.39 -38.37 -4.15
CA ALA A 1050 24.30 -39.43 -3.74
C ALA A 1050 24.74 -39.28 -2.27
N GLU A 1051 24.99 -38.05 -1.80
CA GLU A 1051 25.28 -37.76 -0.39
C GLU A 1051 24.07 -38.03 0.53
N ALA A 1052 22.85 -37.88 0.02
CA ALA A 1052 21.61 -38.20 0.72
C ALA A 1052 21.26 -39.70 0.72
N ASN A 1053 22.07 -40.55 0.09
CA ASN A 1053 21.82 -41.99 -0.14
C ASN A 1053 20.58 -42.32 -1.00
N GLU A 1054 20.08 -41.38 -1.81
CA GLU A 1054 18.92 -41.59 -2.69
C GLU A 1054 19.33 -42.20 -4.05
N PHE A 1055 19.92 -43.39 -4.01
CA PHE A 1055 20.43 -44.05 -5.21
C PHE A 1055 19.33 -44.61 -6.12
N GLN A 1056 18.19 -45.00 -5.56
CA GLN A 1056 17.02 -45.46 -6.34
C GLN A 1056 16.46 -44.33 -7.21
N LEU A 1057 16.31 -43.12 -6.65
CA LEU A 1057 15.85 -41.95 -7.40
C LEU A 1057 16.83 -41.57 -8.52
N LEU A 1058 18.15 -41.66 -8.27
CA LEU A 1058 19.17 -41.44 -9.30
C LEU A 1058 19.04 -42.44 -10.46
N GLN A 1059 18.80 -43.71 -10.17
CA GLN A 1059 18.55 -44.74 -11.19
C GLN A 1059 17.30 -44.42 -12.01
N GLU A 1060 16.17 -44.14 -11.35
CA GLU A 1060 14.91 -43.82 -12.01
C GLU A 1060 15.01 -42.59 -12.93
N MET A 1061 15.64 -41.51 -12.45
CA MET A 1061 15.84 -40.30 -13.24
C MET A 1061 16.71 -40.54 -14.49
N LEU A 1062 17.68 -41.45 -14.40
CA LEU A 1062 18.51 -41.83 -15.54
C LEU A 1062 17.75 -42.73 -16.52
N TYR A 1063 16.99 -43.71 -16.03
CA TYR A 1063 16.11 -44.55 -16.85
C TYR A 1063 15.08 -43.71 -17.62
N GLN A 1064 14.53 -42.68 -16.98
CA GLN A 1064 13.61 -41.73 -17.60
C GLN A 1064 14.30 -40.68 -18.50
N ARG A 1065 15.63 -40.77 -18.69
CA ARG A 1065 16.45 -39.84 -19.49
C ARG A 1065 16.31 -38.37 -19.09
N VAL A 1066 16.12 -38.11 -17.79
CA VAL A 1066 16.06 -36.73 -17.26
C VAL A 1066 17.44 -36.06 -17.28
N PHE A 1067 18.50 -36.83 -17.00
CA PHE A 1067 19.88 -36.33 -17.02
C PHE A 1067 20.45 -36.31 -18.45
N PRO A 1068 21.10 -35.22 -18.87
CA PRO A 1068 21.82 -35.17 -20.14
C PRO A 1068 23.13 -35.97 -20.08
N ASP A 1069 23.56 -36.50 -21.22
CA ASP A 1069 24.80 -37.29 -21.33
C ASP A 1069 26.06 -36.41 -21.23
N LEU A 1070 26.40 -35.95 -20.02
CA LEU A 1070 27.49 -35.03 -19.75
C LEU A 1070 28.71 -35.73 -19.09
N LYS A 1071 29.91 -35.51 -19.66
CA LYS A 1071 31.17 -36.05 -19.11
C LYS A 1071 31.42 -35.67 -17.63
N PRO A 1072 31.21 -34.41 -17.19
CA PRO A 1072 31.36 -34.04 -15.77
C PRO A 1072 30.39 -34.78 -14.83
N LEU A 1073 29.21 -35.17 -15.33
CA LEU A 1073 28.19 -35.88 -14.56
C LEU A 1073 28.61 -37.33 -14.29
N ALA A 1074 29.13 -38.00 -15.32
CA ALA A 1074 29.63 -39.36 -15.20
C ALA A 1074 30.82 -39.45 -14.22
N LEU A 1075 31.77 -38.51 -14.29
CA LEU A 1075 32.91 -38.47 -13.37
C LEU A 1075 32.47 -38.24 -11.91
N ALA A 1076 31.44 -37.42 -11.68
CA ALA A 1076 30.88 -37.23 -10.36
C ALA A 1076 30.28 -38.53 -9.80
N LEU A 1077 29.55 -39.31 -10.62
CA LEU A 1077 28.99 -40.61 -10.21
C LEU A 1077 30.07 -41.64 -9.87
N VAL A 1078 31.17 -41.68 -10.63
CA VAL A 1078 32.30 -42.59 -10.36
C VAL A 1078 32.89 -42.34 -8.97
N SER A 1079 32.97 -41.08 -8.52
CA SER A 1079 33.47 -40.78 -7.18
C SER A 1079 32.64 -41.40 -6.04
N PHE A 1080 31.38 -41.75 -6.31
CA PHE A 1080 30.48 -42.43 -5.37
C PHE A 1080 30.35 -43.95 -5.60
N ALA A 1081 31.06 -44.51 -6.58
CA ALA A 1081 31.04 -45.95 -6.89
C ALA A 1081 31.47 -46.83 -5.69
N ALA A 1082 32.35 -46.32 -4.82
CA ALA A 1082 32.76 -47.03 -3.61
C ALA A 1082 31.63 -47.18 -2.57
N LYS A 1083 30.61 -46.30 -2.60
CA LYS A 1083 29.44 -46.39 -1.69
C LYS A 1083 28.31 -47.23 -2.26
N ASN A 1084 28.12 -47.20 -3.59
CA ASN A 1084 27.09 -47.97 -4.27
C ASN A 1084 27.54 -48.34 -5.68
N GLU A 1085 27.61 -49.64 -5.96
CA GLU A 1085 28.04 -50.21 -7.25
C GLU A 1085 27.13 -49.76 -8.41
N SER A 1086 25.86 -49.44 -8.14
CA SER A 1086 24.96 -48.90 -9.17
C SER A 1086 25.41 -47.56 -9.76
N CYS A 1087 26.08 -46.70 -9.00
CA CYS A 1087 26.62 -45.43 -9.50
C CYS A 1087 27.67 -45.64 -10.58
N PHE A 1088 28.43 -46.73 -10.48
CA PHE A 1088 29.42 -47.11 -11.48
C PHE A 1088 28.76 -47.51 -12.80
N HIS A 1089 27.75 -48.38 -12.74
CA HIS A 1089 26.97 -48.77 -13.92
C HIS A 1089 26.24 -47.58 -14.56
N LEU A 1090 25.72 -46.65 -13.75
CA LEU A 1090 25.11 -45.40 -14.23
C LEU A 1090 26.13 -44.50 -14.95
N ALA A 1091 27.34 -44.32 -14.38
CA ALA A 1091 28.40 -43.54 -15.02
C ALA A 1091 28.85 -44.15 -16.35
N LEU A 1092 28.99 -45.48 -16.41
CA LEU A 1092 29.29 -46.20 -17.65
C LEU A 1092 28.19 -46.00 -18.70
N HIS A 1093 26.91 -46.12 -18.31
CA HIS A 1093 25.80 -45.91 -19.23
C HIS A 1093 25.86 -44.52 -19.89
N ILE A 1094 26.09 -43.45 -19.10
CA ILE A 1094 26.25 -42.08 -19.62
C ILE A 1094 27.43 -41.96 -20.61
N LEU A 1095 28.57 -42.58 -20.28
CA LEU A 1095 29.78 -42.50 -21.11
C LEU A 1095 29.72 -43.38 -22.35
N MET A 1096 28.97 -44.48 -22.33
CA MET A 1096 28.80 -45.39 -23.46
C MET A 1096 27.90 -44.80 -24.55
N HIS A 1097 26.92 -43.95 -24.19
CA HIS A 1097 26.09 -43.23 -25.17
C HIS A 1097 26.83 -42.08 -25.87
N ARG A 1098 28.03 -41.71 -25.40
CA ARG A 1098 28.86 -40.66 -25.98
C ARG A 1098 29.90 -41.26 -26.94
N LYS A 1099 29.97 -40.72 -28.17
CA LYS A 1099 30.89 -41.19 -29.22
C LYS A 1099 32.39 -40.96 -28.96
N ASN A 1100 32.76 -40.10 -28.01
CA ASN A 1100 34.15 -39.63 -27.77
C ASN A 1100 34.71 -39.94 -26.37
N SER A 1101 34.16 -40.90 -25.62
CA SER A 1101 34.57 -41.24 -24.24
C SER A 1101 35.18 -42.63 -24.07
N ALA A 1102 35.73 -43.21 -25.15
CA ALA A 1102 36.28 -44.56 -25.15
C ALA A 1102 37.45 -44.72 -24.15
N ILE A 1103 38.29 -43.69 -24.01
CA ILE A 1103 39.45 -43.68 -23.11
C ILE A 1103 39.00 -43.74 -21.66
N GLU A 1104 38.05 -42.88 -21.28
CA GLU A 1104 37.59 -42.74 -19.91
C GLU A 1104 36.80 -43.97 -19.44
N VAL A 1105 35.99 -44.59 -20.32
CA VAL A 1105 35.31 -45.85 -20.02
C VAL A 1105 36.33 -46.95 -19.72
N CYS A 1106 37.40 -47.04 -20.51
CA CYS A 1106 38.47 -48.00 -20.27
C CYS A 1106 39.22 -47.72 -18.96
N GLU A 1107 39.50 -46.45 -18.62
CA GLU A 1107 40.13 -46.08 -17.34
C GLU A 1107 39.26 -46.43 -16.13
N ILE A 1108 37.95 -46.16 -16.21
CA ILE A 1108 36.98 -46.46 -15.15
C ILE A 1108 36.85 -47.98 -14.93
N LEU A 1109 36.78 -48.77 -16.01
CA LEU A 1109 36.75 -50.24 -15.93
C LEU A 1109 38.06 -50.82 -15.39
N LEU A 1110 39.19 -50.19 -15.71
CA LEU A 1110 40.51 -50.57 -15.18
C LEU A 1110 40.63 -50.30 -13.67
N GLU A 1111 40.08 -49.20 -13.15
CA GLU A 1111 40.06 -48.91 -11.71
C GLU A 1111 39.30 -49.97 -10.90
N GLN A 1112 38.22 -50.54 -11.44
CA GLN A 1112 37.49 -51.66 -10.81
C GLN A 1112 38.13 -53.04 -11.00
N LYS A 1113 39.30 -53.11 -11.65
CA LYS A 1113 40.01 -54.36 -11.98
C LYS A 1113 39.28 -55.28 -12.98
N ASP A 1114 38.24 -54.80 -13.68
CA ASP A 1114 37.57 -55.55 -14.75
C ASP A 1114 38.24 -55.31 -16.12
N ILE A 1115 39.40 -55.95 -16.27
CA ILE A 1115 40.27 -55.80 -17.44
C ILE A 1115 39.65 -56.42 -18.71
N ILE A 1116 38.80 -57.46 -18.57
CA ILE A 1116 38.19 -58.16 -19.72
C ILE A 1116 37.10 -57.30 -20.36
N SER A 1117 36.24 -56.69 -19.55
CA SER A 1117 35.19 -55.80 -20.05
C SER A 1117 35.78 -54.55 -20.71
N ALA A 1118 36.86 -54.00 -20.14
CA ALA A 1118 37.62 -52.90 -20.76
C ALA A 1118 38.18 -53.29 -22.15
N LEU A 1119 38.79 -54.48 -22.27
CA LEU A 1119 39.31 -55.00 -23.54
C LEU A 1119 38.19 -55.23 -24.59
N LYS A 1120 37.03 -55.77 -24.17
CA LYS A 1120 35.87 -56.00 -25.04
C LYS A 1120 35.26 -54.70 -25.54
N TYR A 1121 35.19 -53.68 -24.68
CA TYR A 1121 34.66 -52.37 -25.04
C TYR A 1121 35.60 -51.64 -26.01
N ALA A 1122 36.91 -51.66 -25.75
CA ALA A 1122 37.93 -51.11 -26.64
C ALA A 1122 37.88 -51.76 -28.04
N ARG A 1123 37.61 -53.07 -28.10
CA ARG A 1123 37.42 -53.81 -29.37
C ARG A 1123 36.18 -53.38 -30.15
N HIS A 1124 35.11 -52.98 -29.46
CA HIS A 1124 33.82 -52.69 -30.11
C HIS A 1124 33.77 -51.32 -30.81
N LEU A 1125 34.69 -50.40 -30.49
CA LEU A 1125 34.68 -49.00 -30.96
C LEU A 1125 35.75 -48.69 -32.02
N ASP A 1126 36.59 -49.64 -32.44
CA ASP A 1126 37.74 -49.43 -33.36
C ASP A 1126 38.69 -48.26 -32.98
N ALA A 1127 38.62 -47.78 -31.73
CA ALA A 1127 39.32 -46.61 -31.21
C ALA A 1127 40.43 -46.97 -30.20
N LEU A 1128 41.29 -47.93 -30.56
CA LEU A 1128 42.42 -48.35 -29.74
C LEU A 1128 43.60 -47.39 -29.91
N ASP A 1129 43.75 -46.44 -28.97
CA ASP A 1129 44.96 -45.62 -28.84
C ASP A 1129 46.10 -46.47 -28.22
N PRO A 1130 47.35 -46.42 -28.73
CA PRO A 1130 48.51 -47.09 -28.14
C PRO A 1130 48.65 -46.88 -26.62
N VAL A 1131 48.28 -45.72 -26.10
CA VAL A 1131 48.38 -45.38 -24.68
C VAL A 1131 47.42 -46.22 -23.82
N ILE A 1132 46.20 -46.51 -24.30
CA ILE A 1132 45.21 -47.32 -23.58
C ILE A 1132 45.64 -48.79 -23.54
N ALA A 1133 46.15 -49.29 -24.67
CA ALA A 1133 46.62 -50.66 -24.78
C ALA A 1133 47.82 -50.94 -23.85
N LEU A 1134 48.76 -49.99 -23.71
CA LEU A 1134 49.84 -50.08 -22.73
C LEU A 1134 49.32 -50.11 -21.28
N LYS A 1135 48.35 -49.24 -20.93
CA LYS A 1135 47.71 -49.25 -19.61
C LYS A 1135 46.96 -50.55 -19.30
N LEU A 1136 46.30 -51.16 -20.29
CA LEU A 1136 45.62 -52.46 -20.14
C LEU A 1136 46.62 -53.59 -19.88
N ILE A 1137 47.75 -53.60 -20.60
CA ILE A 1137 48.82 -54.59 -20.40
C ILE A 1137 49.48 -54.40 -19.03
N GLU A 1138 49.72 -53.16 -18.62
CA GLU A 1138 50.28 -52.84 -17.30
C GLU A 1138 49.34 -53.23 -16.16
N ALA A 1139 48.04 -52.92 -16.28
CA ALA A 1139 47.02 -53.31 -15.32
C ALA A 1139 46.89 -54.83 -15.22
N ALA A 1140 46.95 -55.54 -16.35
CA ALA A 1140 46.96 -57.00 -16.38
C ALA A 1140 48.20 -57.58 -15.67
N LYS A 1141 49.38 -56.95 -15.79
CA LYS A 1141 50.59 -57.34 -15.06
C LYS A 1141 50.48 -57.09 -13.55
N LYS A 1142 49.92 -55.94 -13.16
CA LYS A 1142 49.68 -55.57 -11.75
C LYS A 1142 48.61 -56.43 -11.06
N SER A 1143 47.73 -57.09 -11.82
CA SER A 1143 46.67 -57.95 -11.29
C SER A 1143 47.17 -59.26 -10.65
N ASN A 1144 48.46 -59.59 -10.74
CA ASN A 1144 49.08 -60.84 -10.28
C ASN A 1144 48.45 -62.14 -10.84
N ASN A 1145 47.59 -62.05 -11.87
CA ASN A 1145 47.03 -63.22 -12.56
C ASN A 1145 47.80 -63.46 -13.88
N PRO A 1146 48.63 -64.51 -13.97
CA PRO A 1146 49.47 -64.77 -15.15
C PRO A 1146 48.66 -65.03 -16.42
N LEU A 1147 47.46 -65.61 -16.29
CA LEU A 1147 46.56 -65.93 -17.41
C LEU A 1147 45.90 -64.70 -18.02
N MET A 1148 45.56 -63.74 -17.17
CA MET A 1148 44.99 -62.46 -17.59
C MET A 1148 46.01 -61.65 -18.38
N PHE A 1149 47.25 -61.55 -17.89
CA PHE A 1149 48.33 -60.90 -18.62
C PHE A 1149 48.61 -61.60 -19.95
N TYR A 1150 48.72 -62.94 -19.95
CA TYR A 1150 48.96 -63.71 -21.17
C TYR A 1150 47.88 -63.47 -22.23
N SER A 1151 46.60 -63.50 -21.84
CA SER A 1151 45.47 -63.33 -22.76
C SER A 1151 45.37 -61.91 -23.33
N VAL A 1152 45.60 -60.89 -22.50
CA VAL A 1152 45.57 -59.47 -22.91
C VAL A 1152 46.77 -59.13 -23.78
N PHE A 1153 47.97 -59.60 -23.44
CA PHE A 1153 49.17 -59.36 -24.24
C PHE A 1153 49.11 -60.08 -25.59
N GLN A 1154 48.67 -61.35 -25.60
CA GLN A 1154 48.48 -62.12 -26.84
C GLN A 1154 47.45 -61.48 -27.79
N PHE A 1155 46.44 -60.79 -27.25
CA PHE A 1155 45.48 -60.06 -28.06
C PHE A 1155 46.14 -58.91 -28.85
N PHE A 1156 47.00 -58.11 -28.21
CA PHE A 1156 47.70 -57.01 -28.88
C PHE A 1156 48.89 -57.46 -29.73
N GLU A 1157 49.54 -58.59 -29.39
CA GLU A 1157 50.63 -59.19 -30.19
C GLU A 1157 50.12 -59.72 -31.56
N LYS A 1158 48.88 -60.23 -31.62
CA LYS A 1158 48.30 -60.80 -32.85
C LYS A 1158 48.04 -59.77 -33.95
N ASP A 1159 47.89 -58.49 -33.61
CA ASP A 1159 47.80 -57.40 -34.59
C ASP A 1159 49.18 -56.83 -34.90
N SER A 1160 49.79 -57.31 -35.98
CA SER A 1160 51.18 -56.99 -36.36
C SER A 1160 51.42 -55.51 -36.68
N ASN A 1161 50.38 -54.76 -37.08
CA ASN A 1161 50.51 -53.33 -37.36
C ASN A 1161 50.40 -52.51 -36.08
N PHE A 1162 49.49 -52.88 -35.19
CA PHE A 1162 49.28 -52.19 -33.92
C PHE A 1162 50.42 -52.45 -32.91
N SER A 1163 50.98 -53.66 -32.89
CA SER A 1163 52.15 -54.01 -32.08
C SER A 1163 53.38 -53.14 -32.42
N LYS A 1164 53.60 -52.82 -33.70
CA LYS A 1164 54.67 -51.89 -34.13
C LYS A 1164 54.43 -50.45 -33.67
N GLN A 1165 53.17 -50.01 -33.66
CA GLN A 1165 52.81 -48.68 -33.13
C GLN A 1165 53.02 -48.59 -31.61
N LEU A 1166 52.70 -49.65 -30.87
CA LEU A 1166 52.94 -49.75 -29.43
C LEU A 1166 54.44 -49.74 -29.09
N GLN A 1167 55.24 -50.48 -29.86
CA GLN A 1167 56.69 -50.51 -29.70
C GLN A 1167 57.34 -49.14 -30.00
N ALA A 1168 56.78 -48.37 -30.93
CA ALA A 1168 57.23 -47.00 -31.22
C ALA A 1168 56.83 -45.99 -30.14
N ALA A 1169 55.70 -46.20 -29.45
CA ALA A 1169 55.18 -45.30 -28.42
C ALA A 1169 55.93 -45.39 -27.09
N SER A 1170 56.28 -46.59 -26.60
CA SER A 1170 57.14 -46.77 -25.41
C SER A 1170 58.02 -48.03 -25.48
N PRO A 1171 59.22 -47.97 -26.10
CA PRO A 1171 60.07 -49.14 -26.32
C PRO A 1171 60.44 -49.91 -25.04
N LYS A 1172 60.80 -49.18 -23.97
CA LYS A 1172 61.27 -49.77 -22.70
C LYS A 1172 60.20 -50.60 -21.97
N GLU A 1173 58.94 -50.17 -22.02
CA GLU A 1173 57.82 -50.85 -21.36
C GLU A 1173 57.38 -52.06 -22.17
N TRP A 1174 57.32 -51.93 -23.49
CA TRP A 1174 57.01 -53.04 -24.39
C TRP A 1174 58.01 -54.19 -24.24
N ASP A 1175 59.32 -53.90 -24.24
CA ASP A 1175 60.36 -54.93 -24.07
C ASP A 1175 60.25 -55.64 -22.70
N THR A 1176 59.88 -54.92 -21.64
CA THR A 1176 59.67 -55.53 -20.31
C THR A 1176 58.37 -56.32 -20.19
N PHE A 1177 57.32 -55.99 -20.96
CA PHE A 1177 56.11 -56.79 -21.07
C PHE A 1177 56.34 -58.04 -21.92
N GLN A 1178 57.07 -57.92 -23.04
CA GLN A 1178 57.41 -59.02 -23.93
C GLN A 1178 58.32 -60.04 -23.26
N ALA A 1179 59.34 -59.61 -22.51
CA ALA A 1179 60.17 -60.52 -21.71
C ALA A 1179 59.35 -61.27 -20.64
N TYR A 1180 58.35 -60.63 -20.04
CA TYR A 1180 57.46 -61.28 -19.06
C TYR A 1180 56.48 -62.27 -19.73
N TYR A 1181 55.97 -61.95 -20.92
CA TYR A 1181 55.16 -62.84 -21.75
C TYR A 1181 55.95 -64.08 -22.19
N GLU A 1182 57.18 -63.91 -22.68
CA GLU A 1182 58.07 -65.01 -23.05
C GLU A 1182 58.41 -65.90 -21.84
N LYS A 1183 58.61 -65.30 -20.67
CA LYS A 1183 58.80 -66.05 -19.42
C LYS A 1183 57.59 -66.94 -19.10
N LEU A 1184 56.37 -66.43 -19.23
CA LEU A 1184 55.13 -67.19 -19.02
C LEU A 1184 54.91 -68.26 -20.09
N ARG A 1185 55.27 -67.98 -21.34
CA ARG A 1185 55.22 -68.91 -22.47
C ARG A 1185 56.19 -70.08 -22.30
N ASN A 1186 57.38 -69.83 -21.78
CA ASN A 1186 58.44 -70.84 -21.59
C ASN A 1186 58.26 -71.69 -20.32
N HIS A 1187 57.51 -71.22 -19.31
CA HIS A 1187 57.29 -71.94 -18.03
C HIS A 1187 56.12 -72.96 -18.05
N GLY A 1188 55.63 -73.40 -19.22
CA GLY A 1188 54.74 -74.58 -19.29
C GLY A 1188 53.31 -74.41 -18.76
N ALA A 1189 52.83 -73.18 -18.53
CA ALA A 1189 51.43 -72.94 -18.13
C ALA A 1189 50.42 -73.06 -19.30
N ALA A 1190 50.90 -73.04 -20.56
CA ALA A 1190 50.05 -73.02 -21.76
C ALA A 1190 49.33 -74.36 -22.05
N VAL A 1191 49.77 -75.49 -21.47
CA VAL A 1191 49.18 -76.81 -21.76
C VAL A 1191 48.27 -77.30 -20.63
N GLN A 1192 48.50 -76.90 -19.38
CA GLN A 1192 47.67 -77.31 -18.24
C GLN A 1192 46.41 -76.45 -18.08
N ILE A 1193 46.41 -75.23 -18.63
CA ILE A 1193 45.30 -74.28 -18.44
C ILE A 1193 44.24 -74.38 -19.56
N ILE A 1194 44.60 -74.82 -20.77
CA ILE A 1194 43.63 -75.00 -21.86
C ILE A 1194 42.64 -76.13 -21.56
N THR A 1195 43.03 -77.13 -20.76
CA THR A 1195 42.20 -78.26 -20.35
C THR A 1195 41.29 -77.94 -19.16
N GLU A 1196 41.76 -77.25 -18.12
CA GLU A 1196 40.89 -76.81 -17.02
C GLU A 1196 39.90 -75.72 -17.45
N THR A 1197 40.31 -74.79 -18.32
CA THR A 1197 39.43 -73.69 -18.77
C THR A 1197 38.31 -74.21 -19.68
N ARG A 1198 38.53 -75.26 -20.49
CA ARG A 1198 37.46 -75.89 -21.29
C ARG A 1198 36.44 -76.63 -20.43
N ILE A 1199 36.85 -77.25 -19.33
CA ILE A 1199 35.94 -77.96 -18.42
C ILE A 1199 35.17 -76.95 -17.56
N LEU A 1200 35.82 -75.90 -17.05
CA LEU A 1200 35.15 -74.82 -16.32
C LEU A 1200 34.21 -74.01 -17.23
N LEU A 1201 34.57 -73.71 -18.48
CA LEU A 1201 33.65 -73.06 -19.43
C LEU A 1201 32.46 -73.95 -19.79
N LEU A 1202 32.63 -75.27 -19.88
CA LEU A 1202 31.51 -76.20 -20.10
C LEU A 1202 30.57 -76.25 -18.88
N VAL A 1203 31.12 -76.30 -17.66
CA VAL A 1203 30.36 -76.29 -16.40
C VAL A 1203 29.66 -74.94 -16.19
N HIS A 1204 30.31 -73.82 -16.52
CA HIS A 1204 29.73 -72.48 -16.44
C HIS A 1204 28.67 -72.25 -17.53
N TYR A 1205 28.86 -72.78 -18.73
CA TYR A 1205 27.85 -72.74 -19.79
C TYR A 1205 26.62 -73.58 -19.43
N ILE A 1206 26.81 -74.77 -18.83
CA ILE A 1206 25.70 -75.60 -18.32
C ILE A 1206 24.96 -74.89 -17.17
N LEU A 1207 25.67 -74.28 -16.21
CA LEU A 1207 25.08 -73.52 -15.10
C LEU A 1207 24.33 -72.25 -15.57
N ILE A 1208 24.87 -71.51 -16.54
CA ILE A 1208 24.21 -70.35 -17.12
C ILE A 1208 22.98 -70.76 -17.93
N THR A 1209 23.04 -71.89 -18.65
CA THR A 1209 21.88 -72.44 -19.38
C THR A 1209 20.80 -72.93 -18.39
N PHE A 1210 21.19 -73.51 -17.24
CA PHE A 1210 20.25 -73.91 -16.19
C PHE A 1210 19.61 -72.69 -15.48
N MET A 1211 20.38 -71.64 -15.20
CA MET A 1211 19.89 -70.41 -14.55
C MET A 1211 19.03 -69.54 -15.48
N THR A 1212 19.34 -69.49 -16.78
CA THR A 1212 18.49 -68.82 -17.77
C THR A 1212 17.18 -69.58 -18.01
N HIS A 1213 17.17 -70.91 -17.90
CA HIS A 1213 15.91 -71.67 -17.97
C HIS A 1213 15.07 -71.56 -16.68
N TYR A 1214 15.70 -71.40 -15.51
CA TYR A 1214 15.00 -71.19 -14.24
C TYR A 1214 14.39 -69.78 -14.11
N ASN A 1215 15.09 -68.74 -14.59
CA ASN A 1215 14.58 -67.36 -14.58
C ASN A 1215 13.46 -67.10 -15.62
N GLN A 1216 13.37 -67.90 -16.68
CA GLN A 1216 12.22 -67.83 -17.61
C GLN A 1216 10.92 -68.39 -17.03
N TYR A 1217 10.96 -69.09 -15.89
CA TYR A 1217 9.76 -69.59 -15.20
C TYR A 1217 9.29 -68.69 -14.04
N SER A 1218 10.10 -67.77 -13.52
CA SER A 1218 9.69 -66.86 -12.44
C SER A 1218 9.08 -65.53 -12.92
N GLU A 1219 9.30 -65.12 -14.18
CA GLU A 1219 8.69 -63.91 -14.75
C GLU A 1219 7.26 -64.09 -15.30
N ARG A 1220 6.60 -65.23 -15.02
CA ARG A 1220 5.17 -65.44 -15.35
C ARG A 1220 4.20 -65.41 -14.16
N GLN A 1221 4.67 -65.06 -12.97
CA GLN A 1221 3.80 -64.65 -11.86
C GLN A 1221 4.49 -63.58 -11.01
N ILE A 1222 4.27 -62.31 -11.35
CA ILE A 1222 3.99 -61.14 -10.49
C ILE A 1222 3.63 -59.97 -11.41
#